data_AF-M9YK31-F1
#
_entry.id   AF-M9YK31-F1
#
_cell.length_a   1.000
_cell.length_b   1.000
_cell.length_c   1.000
_cell.angle_alpha   90.00
_cell.angle_beta   90.00
_cell.angle_gamma   90.00
#
_symmetry.space_group_name_H-M   'P 1'
#
loop_
_entity.id
_entity.type
_entity.pdbx_description
1 polymer ?
#
loop_
_entity_poly.entity_id
_entity_poly.type
_entity_poly.pdbx_seq_one_letter_code
_entity_poly.pdbx_strand_id
1 'polypeptide(L)'
;MQLVQKRNYPEAAELAAVLTERYPDSPLAWKVWGLALLESRRPQQAIEVLHRADGIDPEDPDTLHNLGIAYLKQGNIQKADHYLGQALEVLPSFAKARLVLAKMRIDTGQYQAALEQIAIAEEKGANENQCLSLKAFALNKLHRHTETLQVQEEIRRRYPDDLLNLSNLADSYRMLTRFDEAEKTFLQLLERDPTQHKTFSGYLFAIHYNPRHSQEFLVKTITQWDERFSPPHPPRAQAEDRSPDKRLKIGLLSAGFRVHPVGQMITSALEHLPRNEFELIAYTTSSEQDDLTQRIRQRCDDWQAVMHLDDMDLAKQIRDDKIDILIDLCGHSEGSRLPTMAQEPAPLQIKWVGGLNNTTGLKAIDYLISDSVETPPGVDHQYVEKLIRLPDDYICYQPRPMQPHVGPLPALTNGYVTFGCFNNPSKVNEIVIEHWASIMAQIPASRLMLKGGQYENQAFIERISQAFETRGIERTRLKFEGQSPHLHLLNTYNQVDIALDPWPYSGGLTTCEALLMGVPVITYPGPSFAGRHSATHLVNAGLAELVADGWEHYRSLAVGLASDLDTLATIRQGLRQQLKNSPVCDAPRFARHFTIAMRAIWQRYCEGKEPAALTIGKQGEARFADDKHPMHLLHPATEKTTLEEAEVFRFALEGKIVTVDNGSILASTPGFTNLQKLGAFATIAFDPSSKVKNAQQLQQQGELHHYPHVVLGDGQDATLHVCLDPAMSATLEPLPADEQLSGNQQATRVIARLPISTLQLDDIEGLESIDWLLLDNLNDSLKILEHGAKSLAATLLIQARVNFLPTHKRQPELTLVSYWLSRHGFSFYRLNNLQHYSHLPTRSGLYTQQATQLTSADALFIPNASRMAELKDNQRLKLAFVLHTVYGIQDLSYALLEQINPETALVYLSTNNLIETKPDFKDQAKYIDSPTKESCKPEYKNQAPALLAIREPQPKVFVGIPVYNEEKYIEKTIESLKSQSMDGVGFLISDNHSTDRTLEIIQDTVGSDDRFKISQQDKNLGSFENFKFVFENTESQYFLWLGAHDYLSTDYLQLTTEALDKDKSISMACGMPYAVFNDKTTGPTAGALYDFNGDSPVERYMKSVARLTNCTVFHSLFRREALNDFDFRKVISCDHVIISHLLWHGKLAYAGSAKYYRRYFEKRQESYEERLSGKGEELPRRDLYKLYEDDFTTLAKSTLNTNELMTQIKKMQDILKKRFN
;
A
#
# COMPACT_ATOMS: atom_id res chain seq x y z
N MET A 1 58.77 1.73 -2.68
CA MET A 1 58.30 1.48 -4.07
C MET A 1 58.33 0.01 -4.47
N GLN A 2 59.47 -0.70 -4.40
CA GLN A 2 59.51 -2.13 -4.78
C GLN A 2 58.54 -3.00 -3.96
N LEU A 3 58.41 -2.77 -2.65
CA LEU A 3 57.42 -3.47 -1.79
C LEU A 3 55.97 -3.20 -2.22
N VAL A 4 55.66 -1.94 -2.57
CA VAL A 4 54.34 -1.55 -3.11
C VAL A 4 54.07 -2.24 -4.45
N GLN A 5 55.05 -2.33 -5.34
CA GLN A 5 54.94 -3.06 -6.61
C GLN A 5 54.74 -4.58 -6.41
N LYS A 6 55.39 -5.16 -5.40
CA LYS A 6 55.18 -6.55 -4.98
C LYS A 6 53.88 -6.77 -4.18
N ARG A 7 53.07 -5.73 -4.00
CA ARG A 7 51.83 -5.73 -3.20
C ARG A 7 52.00 -6.10 -1.73
N ASN A 8 53.20 -5.94 -1.17
CA ASN A 8 53.42 -6.09 0.27
C ASN A 8 53.19 -4.74 0.99
N TYR A 9 51.92 -4.37 1.09
CA TYR A 9 51.50 -3.04 1.60
C TYR A 9 51.75 -2.83 3.10
N PRO A 10 51.56 -3.82 4.00
CA PRO A 10 51.86 -3.66 5.42
C PRO A 10 53.34 -3.34 5.65
N GLU A 11 54.25 -4.12 5.06
CA GLU A 11 55.71 -3.90 5.17
C GLU A 11 56.13 -2.59 4.49
N ALA A 12 55.49 -2.23 3.36
CA ALA A 12 55.72 -0.96 2.70
C ALA A 12 55.31 0.24 3.58
N ALA A 13 54.21 0.13 4.32
CA ALA A 13 53.71 1.18 5.20
C ALA A 13 54.64 1.37 6.42
N GLU A 14 55.11 0.29 7.03
CA GLU A 14 56.06 0.34 8.15
C GLU A 14 57.39 0.98 7.72
N LEU A 15 57.95 0.55 6.59
CA LEU A 15 59.21 1.11 6.09
C LEU A 15 59.05 2.58 5.67
N ALA A 16 57.91 2.95 5.07
CA ALA A 16 57.65 4.32 4.67
C ALA A 16 57.46 5.25 5.89
N ALA A 17 56.84 4.78 6.98
CA ALA A 17 56.75 5.52 8.24
C ALA A 17 58.14 5.85 8.81
N VAL A 18 59.04 4.84 8.88
CA VAL A 18 60.43 5.05 9.33
C VAL A 18 61.17 6.06 8.44
N LEU A 19 60.91 6.04 7.12
CA LEU A 19 61.50 7.00 6.20
C LEU A 19 60.99 8.43 6.44
N THR A 20 59.73 8.61 6.85
CA THR A 20 59.20 9.94 7.20
C THR A 20 59.79 10.50 8.50
N GLU A 21 60.17 9.65 9.46
CA GLU A 21 60.89 10.09 10.66
C GLU A 21 62.32 10.52 10.34
N ARG A 22 62.99 9.77 9.45
CA ARG A 22 64.38 10.04 9.06
C ARG A 22 64.51 11.20 8.06
N TYR A 23 63.49 11.42 7.24
CA TYR A 23 63.45 12.43 6.19
C TYR A 23 62.09 13.17 6.19
N PRO A 24 61.81 13.99 7.21
CA PRO A 24 60.49 14.60 7.41
C PRO A 24 60.08 15.60 6.33
N ASP A 25 61.04 16.13 5.57
CA ASP A 25 60.80 17.07 4.47
C ASP A 25 60.81 16.38 3.09
N SER A 26 60.82 15.03 3.05
CA SER A 26 60.77 14.29 1.79
C SER A 26 59.33 14.03 1.34
N PRO A 27 58.80 14.71 0.30
CA PRO A 27 57.43 14.49 -0.15
C PRO A 27 57.20 13.05 -0.65
N LEU A 28 58.26 12.42 -1.20
CA LEU A 28 58.21 11.04 -1.66
C LEU A 28 57.97 10.04 -0.51
N ALA A 29 58.58 10.24 0.66
CA ALA A 29 58.41 9.34 1.80
C ALA A 29 56.95 9.36 2.29
N TRP A 30 56.39 10.56 2.45
CA TRP A 30 54.98 10.77 2.83
C TRP A 30 54.01 10.24 1.77
N LYS A 31 54.24 10.51 0.47
CA LYS A 31 53.43 9.98 -0.64
C LYS A 31 53.39 8.45 -0.65
N VAL A 32 54.53 7.79 -0.50
CA VAL A 32 54.62 6.32 -0.50
C VAL A 32 53.92 5.71 0.72
N TRP A 33 54.03 6.36 1.89
CA TRP A 33 53.32 5.92 3.09
C TRP A 33 51.80 6.03 2.91
N GLY A 34 51.33 7.17 2.40
CA GLY A 34 49.92 7.39 2.08
C GLY A 34 49.37 6.36 1.09
N LEU A 35 50.10 6.06 0.02
CA LEU A 35 49.73 5.02 -0.94
C LEU A 35 49.67 3.63 -0.30
N ALA A 36 50.65 3.27 0.53
CA ALA A 36 50.65 1.97 1.23
C ALA A 36 49.48 1.83 2.21
N LEU A 37 49.09 2.92 2.88
CA LEU A 37 47.92 2.97 3.76
C LEU A 37 46.60 2.84 2.98
N LEU A 38 46.51 3.45 1.80
CA LEU A 38 45.33 3.30 0.91
C LEU A 38 45.11 1.86 0.47
N GLU A 39 46.19 1.19 0.03
CA GLU A 39 46.15 -0.21 -0.38
C GLU A 39 45.91 -1.15 0.81
N SER A 40 46.31 -0.75 2.01
CA SER A 40 46.02 -1.45 3.28
C SER A 40 44.61 -1.18 3.84
N ARG A 41 43.70 -0.58 3.05
CA ARG A 41 42.33 -0.22 3.45
C ARG A 41 42.24 0.71 4.66
N ARG A 42 43.20 1.61 4.84
CA ARG A 42 43.23 2.64 5.91
C ARG A 42 43.11 4.06 5.35
N PRO A 43 41.98 4.43 4.72
CA PRO A 43 41.86 5.69 3.99
C PRO A 43 41.96 6.94 4.89
N GLN A 44 41.48 6.89 6.13
CA GLN A 44 41.58 8.03 7.08
C GLN A 44 43.03 8.37 7.40
N GLN A 45 43.83 7.37 7.78
CA GLN A 45 45.26 7.55 8.06
C GLN A 45 46.02 7.99 6.80
N ALA A 46 45.64 7.46 5.63
CA ALA A 46 46.24 7.88 4.39
C ALA A 46 46.01 9.38 4.10
N ILE A 47 44.80 9.91 4.37
CA ILE A 47 44.51 11.35 4.17
C ILE A 47 45.42 12.22 5.03
N GLU A 48 45.59 11.87 6.31
CA GLU A 48 46.45 12.61 7.24
C GLU A 48 47.90 12.66 6.74
N VAL A 49 48.42 11.52 6.30
CA VAL A 49 49.78 11.37 5.78
C VAL A 49 49.95 12.06 4.41
N LEU A 50 48.94 11.99 3.55
CA LEU A 50 48.99 12.60 2.21
C LEU A 50 48.85 14.12 2.24
N HIS A 51 48.10 14.69 3.20
CA HIS A 51 48.10 16.15 3.42
C HIS A 51 49.47 16.67 3.85
N ARG A 52 50.26 15.84 4.55
CA ARG A 52 51.64 16.20 4.88
C ARG A 52 52.52 16.20 3.63
N ALA A 53 52.32 15.27 2.70
CA ALA A 53 53.01 15.27 1.41
C ALA A 53 52.62 16.49 0.57
N ASP A 54 51.32 16.81 0.50
CA ASP A 54 50.75 17.95 -0.22
C ASP A 54 51.25 19.29 0.34
N GLY A 55 51.36 19.42 1.66
CA GLY A 55 51.92 20.63 2.29
C GLY A 55 53.41 20.84 2.04
N ILE A 56 54.15 19.81 1.61
CA ILE A 56 55.58 19.90 1.25
C ILE A 56 55.73 20.15 -0.26
N ASP A 57 54.90 19.51 -1.08
CA ASP A 57 54.91 19.62 -2.55
C ASP A 57 53.46 19.72 -3.10
N PRO A 58 52.85 20.92 -3.10
CA PRO A 58 51.44 21.11 -3.45
C PRO A 58 51.11 20.90 -4.94
N GLU A 59 52.14 20.83 -5.80
CA GLU A 59 51.99 20.64 -7.25
C GLU A 59 52.40 19.22 -7.68
N ASP A 60 52.46 18.24 -6.76
CA ASP A 60 52.72 16.84 -7.09
C ASP A 60 51.43 16.12 -7.52
N PRO A 61 51.24 15.81 -8.82
CA PRO A 61 49.98 15.24 -9.32
C PRO A 61 49.69 13.86 -8.72
N ASP A 62 50.70 13.03 -8.41
CA ASP A 62 50.47 11.71 -7.79
C ASP A 62 49.96 11.85 -6.33
N THR A 63 50.40 12.85 -5.57
CA THR A 63 49.89 13.11 -4.21
C THR A 63 48.44 13.56 -4.23
N LEU A 64 48.11 14.53 -5.10
CA LEU A 64 46.74 15.01 -5.31
C LEU A 64 45.80 13.87 -5.77
N HIS A 65 46.28 13.01 -6.68
CA HIS A 65 45.53 11.83 -7.11
C HIS A 65 45.27 10.83 -5.98
N ASN A 66 46.28 10.55 -5.15
CA ASN A 66 46.12 9.66 -4.00
C ASN A 66 45.17 10.25 -2.96
N LEU A 67 45.20 11.58 -2.71
CA LEU A 67 44.21 12.27 -1.88
C LEU A 67 42.80 12.10 -2.44
N GLY A 68 42.65 12.26 -3.76
CA GLY A 68 41.39 12.01 -4.47
C GLY A 68 40.83 10.60 -4.23
N ILE A 69 41.66 9.57 -4.39
CA ILE A 69 41.28 8.17 -4.12
C ILE A 69 40.94 7.97 -2.63
N ALA A 70 41.69 8.58 -1.73
CA ALA A 70 41.49 8.46 -0.28
C ALA A 70 40.13 9.00 0.15
N TYR A 71 39.77 10.19 -0.33
CA TYR A 71 38.46 10.78 -0.08
C TYR A 71 37.33 10.01 -0.76
N LEU A 72 37.57 9.44 -1.95
CA LEU A 72 36.59 8.58 -2.62
C LEU A 72 36.30 7.32 -1.78
N LYS A 73 37.33 6.67 -1.22
CA LYS A 73 37.18 5.52 -0.31
C LYS A 73 36.48 5.85 1.01
N GLN A 74 36.43 7.13 1.41
CA GLN A 74 35.62 7.61 2.54
C GLN A 74 34.19 7.99 2.16
N GLY A 75 33.83 7.92 0.88
CA GLY A 75 32.54 8.40 0.39
C GLY A 75 32.44 9.93 0.27
N ASN A 76 33.54 10.68 0.42
CA ASN A 76 33.56 12.13 0.23
C ASN A 76 33.82 12.48 -1.24
N ILE A 77 32.77 12.36 -2.06
CA ILE A 77 32.83 12.56 -3.51
C ILE A 77 33.26 13.99 -3.88
N GLN A 78 32.82 14.99 -3.12
CA GLN A 78 33.14 16.40 -3.39
C GLN A 78 34.64 16.68 -3.26
N LYS A 79 35.26 16.20 -2.18
CA LYS A 79 36.71 16.35 -2.00
C LYS A 79 37.50 15.50 -2.99
N ALA A 80 37.00 14.30 -3.30
CA ALA A 80 37.62 13.46 -4.33
C ALA A 80 37.68 14.17 -5.69
N ASP A 81 36.56 14.75 -6.13
CA ASP A 81 36.46 15.51 -7.38
C ASP A 81 37.40 16.73 -7.38
N HIS A 82 37.46 17.46 -6.27
CA HIS A 82 38.35 18.61 -6.09
C HIS A 82 39.84 18.24 -6.28
N TYR A 83 40.34 17.26 -5.52
CA TYR A 83 41.76 16.87 -5.59
C TYR A 83 42.13 16.22 -6.93
N LEU A 84 41.22 15.44 -7.54
CA LEU A 84 41.43 14.90 -8.89
C LEU A 84 41.40 16.00 -9.96
N GLY A 85 40.58 17.05 -9.78
CA GLY A 85 40.57 18.23 -10.62
C GLY A 85 41.90 19.00 -10.53
N GLN A 86 42.39 19.26 -9.32
CA GLN A 86 43.70 19.90 -9.10
C GLN A 86 44.85 19.10 -9.73
N ALA A 87 44.85 17.76 -9.60
CA ALA A 87 45.84 16.92 -10.26
C ALA A 87 45.87 17.10 -11.79
N LEU A 88 44.71 17.39 -12.40
CA LEU A 88 44.59 17.64 -13.84
C LEU A 88 44.87 19.09 -14.24
N GLU A 89 44.72 20.05 -13.35
CA GLU A 89 45.19 21.43 -13.55
C GLU A 89 46.71 21.47 -13.60
N VAL A 90 47.37 20.73 -12.70
CA VAL A 90 48.82 20.57 -12.64
C VAL A 90 49.35 19.77 -13.84
N LEU A 91 48.75 18.63 -14.14
CA LEU A 91 49.15 17.77 -15.25
C LEU A 91 47.94 17.36 -16.10
N PRO A 92 47.59 18.14 -17.15
CA PRO A 92 46.42 17.86 -18.00
C PRO A 92 46.45 16.50 -18.71
N SER A 93 47.64 15.93 -18.94
CA SER A 93 47.85 14.61 -19.53
C SER A 93 47.79 13.45 -18.52
N PHE A 94 47.41 13.70 -17.26
CA PHE A 94 47.49 12.69 -16.21
C PHE A 94 46.38 11.62 -16.32
N ALA A 95 46.67 10.59 -17.11
CA ALA A 95 45.72 9.53 -17.46
C ALA A 95 45.14 8.77 -16.24
N LYS A 96 45.92 8.60 -15.16
CA LYS A 96 45.44 7.92 -13.93
C LYS A 96 44.32 8.70 -13.25
N ALA A 97 44.43 10.02 -13.15
CA ALA A 97 43.38 10.87 -12.56
C ALA A 97 42.10 10.84 -13.40
N ARG A 98 42.22 10.85 -14.74
CA ARG A 98 41.08 10.71 -15.65
C ARG A 98 40.34 9.38 -15.48
N LEU A 99 41.06 8.26 -15.32
CA LEU A 99 40.44 6.95 -15.07
C LEU A 99 39.69 6.89 -13.73
N VAL A 100 40.22 7.50 -12.68
CA VAL A 100 39.52 7.58 -11.38
C VAL A 100 38.29 8.47 -11.48
N LEU A 101 38.37 9.61 -12.18
CA LEU A 101 37.19 10.43 -12.47
C LEU A 101 36.15 9.67 -13.28
N ALA A 102 36.55 8.93 -14.32
CA ALA A 102 35.64 8.10 -15.10
C ALA A 102 34.91 7.07 -14.22
N LYS A 103 35.66 6.37 -13.36
CA LYS A 103 35.09 5.41 -12.41
C LYS A 103 34.16 6.09 -11.40
N MET A 104 34.55 7.22 -10.84
CA MET A 104 33.71 8.00 -9.92
C MET A 104 32.42 8.48 -10.60
N ARG A 105 32.49 8.89 -11.87
CA ARG A 105 31.31 9.26 -12.68
C ARG A 105 30.41 8.04 -12.95
N ILE A 106 30.98 6.86 -13.17
CA ILE A 106 30.23 5.60 -13.24
C ILE A 106 29.51 5.33 -11.90
N ASP A 107 30.23 5.42 -10.79
CA ASP A 107 29.70 5.14 -9.44
C ASP A 107 28.59 6.14 -9.04
N THR A 108 28.57 7.34 -9.61
CA THR A 108 27.51 8.34 -9.43
C THR A 108 26.42 8.34 -10.52
N GLY A 109 26.44 7.35 -11.43
CA GLY A 109 25.44 7.18 -12.49
C GLY A 109 25.59 8.15 -13.68
N GLN A 110 26.68 8.90 -13.76
CA GLN A 110 26.99 9.86 -14.83
C GLN A 110 27.74 9.19 -16.00
N TYR A 111 27.13 8.16 -16.59
CA TYR A 111 27.79 7.28 -17.58
C TYR A 111 28.29 8.01 -18.84
N GLN A 112 27.56 9.02 -19.32
CA GLN A 112 27.98 9.78 -20.51
C GLN A 112 29.24 10.61 -20.21
N ALA A 113 29.28 11.29 -19.06
CA ALA A 113 30.48 12.02 -18.62
C ALA A 113 31.65 11.05 -18.37
N ALA A 114 31.38 9.83 -17.90
CA ALA A 114 32.41 8.81 -17.79
C ALA A 114 33.03 8.44 -19.15
N LEU A 115 32.22 8.27 -20.21
CA LEU A 115 32.72 7.99 -21.56
C LEU A 115 33.64 9.10 -22.10
N GLU A 116 33.33 10.36 -21.80
CA GLU A 116 34.19 11.50 -22.15
C GLU A 116 35.55 11.42 -21.43
N GLN A 117 35.54 11.13 -20.12
CA GLN A 117 36.78 10.97 -19.35
C GLN A 117 37.60 9.76 -19.82
N ILE A 118 36.94 8.66 -20.21
CA ILE A 118 37.60 7.46 -20.75
C ILE A 118 38.28 7.77 -22.09
N ALA A 119 37.59 8.47 -22.99
CA ALA A 119 38.15 8.85 -24.29
C ALA A 119 39.41 9.71 -24.13
N ILE A 120 39.38 10.68 -23.19
CA ILE A 120 40.55 11.50 -22.87
C ILE A 120 41.66 10.64 -22.23
N ALA A 121 41.32 9.75 -21.28
CA ALA A 121 42.29 8.87 -20.65
C ALA A 121 43.01 7.98 -21.67
N GLU A 122 42.26 7.41 -22.63
CA GLU A 122 42.77 6.61 -23.74
C GLU A 122 43.73 7.41 -24.62
N GLU A 123 43.35 8.63 -25.03
CA GLU A 123 44.23 9.53 -25.80
C GLU A 123 45.53 9.85 -25.06
N LYS A 124 45.48 9.97 -23.73
CA LYS A 124 46.65 10.28 -22.88
C LYS A 124 47.43 9.03 -22.45
N GLY A 125 47.17 7.86 -23.04
CA GLY A 125 47.96 6.65 -22.83
C GLY A 125 47.64 5.90 -21.52
N ALA A 126 46.39 5.97 -21.04
CA ALA A 126 45.90 5.09 -19.98
C ALA A 126 46.01 3.60 -20.39
N ASN A 127 45.89 2.71 -19.40
CA ASN A 127 45.84 1.27 -19.66
C ASN A 127 44.63 0.94 -20.56
N GLU A 128 44.92 0.44 -21.77
CA GLU A 128 43.92 0.16 -22.80
C GLU A 128 42.82 -0.80 -22.31
N ASN A 129 43.19 -1.93 -21.68
CA ASN A 129 42.20 -2.90 -21.19
C ASN A 129 41.26 -2.27 -20.12
N GLN A 130 41.82 -1.45 -19.22
CA GLN A 130 41.04 -0.75 -18.22
C GLN A 130 40.07 0.28 -18.84
N CYS A 131 40.52 1.02 -19.87
CA CYS A 131 39.67 1.92 -20.65
C CYS A 131 38.52 1.16 -21.32
N LEU A 132 38.83 0.09 -22.05
CA LEU A 132 37.84 -0.72 -22.76
C LEU A 132 36.82 -1.33 -21.79
N SER A 133 37.27 -1.83 -20.63
CA SER A 133 36.39 -2.41 -19.59
C SER A 133 35.41 -1.37 -19.03
N LEU A 134 35.90 -0.18 -18.65
CA LEU A 134 35.05 0.91 -18.15
C LEU A 134 34.12 1.43 -19.24
N LYS A 135 34.59 1.48 -20.49
CA LYS A 135 33.80 1.87 -21.67
C LYS A 135 32.65 0.89 -21.90
N ALA A 136 32.93 -0.41 -21.90
CA ALA A 136 31.91 -1.45 -22.03
C ALA A 136 30.86 -1.36 -20.91
N PHE A 137 31.29 -1.15 -19.66
CA PHE A 137 30.38 -0.97 -18.53
C PHE A 137 29.48 0.26 -18.70
N ALA A 138 30.05 1.42 -19.01
CA ALA A 138 29.29 2.66 -19.19
C ALA A 138 28.33 2.58 -20.38
N LEU A 139 28.76 1.99 -21.50
CA LEU A 139 27.89 1.75 -22.67
C LEU A 139 26.73 0.81 -22.33
N ASN A 140 26.98 -0.24 -21.55
CA ASN A 140 25.95 -1.18 -21.12
C ASN A 140 24.88 -0.48 -20.26
N LYS A 141 25.31 0.37 -19.32
CA LYS A 141 24.41 1.17 -18.46
C LYS A 141 23.64 2.26 -19.21
N LEU A 142 24.13 2.69 -20.37
CA LEU A 142 23.44 3.58 -21.30
C LEU A 142 22.59 2.83 -22.34
N HIS A 143 22.42 1.51 -22.20
CA HIS A 143 21.68 0.65 -23.15
C HIS A 143 22.23 0.68 -24.59
N ARG A 144 23.48 1.12 -24.79
CA ARG A 144 24.21 1.12 -26.07
C ARG A 144 24.79 -0.28 -26.34
N HIS A 145 23.91 -1.27 -26.39
CA HIS A 145 24.28 -2.69 -26.39
C HIS A 145 25.09 -3.13 -27.62
N THR A 146 24.87 -2.52 -28.79
CA THR A 146 25.66 -2.82 -30.01
C THR A 146 27.12 -2.41 -29.84
N GLU A 147 27.36 -1.21 -29.34
CA GLU A 147 28.72 -0.72 -29.06
C GLU A 147 29.34 -1.47 -27.89
N THR A 148 28.54 -1.82 -26.88
CA THR A 148 28.97 -2.70 -25.78
C THR A 148 29.51 -4.02 -26.31
N LEU A 149 28.76 -4.70 -27.19
CA LEU A 149 29.20 -5.95 -27.81
C LEU A 149 30.48 -5.75 -28.64
N GLN A 150 30.57 -4.67 -29.43
CA GLN A 150 31.78 -4.39 -30.23
C GLN A 150 33.02 -4.25 -29.35
N VAL A 151 32.91 -3.46 -28.26
CA VAL A 151 34.01 -3.27 -27.31
C VAL A 151 34.35 -4.57 -26.59
N GLN A 152 33.36 -5.35 -26.16
CA GLN A 152 33.60 -6.64 -25.48
C GLN A 152 34.23 -7.68 -26.42
N GLU A 153 33.84 -7.69 -27.69
CA GLU A 153 34.45 -8.54 -28.72
C GLU A 153 35.90 -8.15 -29.01
N GLU A 154 36.18 -6.85 -28.99
CA GLU A 154 37.53 -6.32 -29.09
C GLU A 154 38.37 -6.74 -27.87
N ILE A 155 37.84 -6.62 -26.65
CA ILE A 155 38.49 -7.10 -25.43
C ILE A 155 38.76 -8.61 -25.55
N ARG A 156 37.78 -9.42 -25.97
CA ARG A 156 37.95 -10.87 -26.16
C ARG A 156 39.10 -11.20 -27.13
N ARG A 157 39.26 -10.42 -28.20
CA ARG A 157 40.33 -10.64 -29.20
C ARG A 157 41.71 -10.22 -28.70
N ARG A 158 41.81 -9.10 -27.99
CA ARG A 158 43.09 -8.51 -27.55
C ARG A 158 43.56 -9.05 -26.19
N TYR A 159 42.61 -9.33 -25.31
CA TYR A 159 42.80 -9.76 -23.93
C TYR A 159 41.99 -11.04 -23.65
N PRO A 160 42.30 -12.15 -24.34
CA PRO A 160 41.52 -13.39 -24.24
C PRO A 160 41.49 -13.99 -22.84
N ASP A 161 42.45 -13.64 -21.96
CA ASP A 161 42.53 -14.13 -20.58
C ASP A 161 41.75 -13.27 -19.57
N ASP A 162 41.10 -12.20 -20.03
CA ASP A 162 40.22 -11.39 -19.18
C ASP A 162 38.85 -12.07 -18.98
N LEU A 163 38.80 -12.95 -17.98
CA LEU A 163 37.61 -13.76 -17.67
C LEU A 163 36.41 -12.89 -17.26
N LEU A 164 36.63 -11.74 -16.64
CA LEU A 164 35.57 -10.83 -16.22
C LEU A 164 34.83 -10.26 -17.45
N ASN A 165 35.59 -9.75 -18.42
CA ASN A 165 34.98 -9.22 -19.65
C ASN A 165 34.36 -10.31 -20.52
N LEU A 166 34.92 -11.52 -20.53
CA LEU A 166 34.31 -12.65 -21.20
C LEU A 166 32.97 -13.06 -20.55
N SER A 167 32.85 -12.97 -19.21
CA SER A 167 31.57 -13.16 -18.51
C SER A 167 30.55 -12.08 -18.89
N ASN A 168 30.97 -10.81 -18.92
CA ASN A 168 30.10 -9.70 -19.33
C ASN A 168 29.63 -9.83 -20.79
N LEU A 169 30.45 -10.42 -21.67
CA LEU A 169 30.09 -10.73 -23.06
C LEU A 169 29.02 -11.84 -23.13
N ALA A 170 29.19 -12.92 -22.36
CA ALA A 170 28.19 -13.99 -22.28
C ALA A 170 26.82 -13.47 -21.83
N ASP A 171 26.80 -12.59 -20.82
CA ASP A 171 25.58 -11.92 -20.38
C ASP A 171 24.97 -11.01 -21.46
N SER A 172 25.81 -10.28 -22.21
CA SER A 172 25.34 -9.43 -23.29
C SER A 172 24.71 -10.24 -24.44
N TYR A 173 25.29 -11.39 -24.78
CA TYR A 173 24.67 -12.34 -25.71
C TYR A 173 23.31 -12.84 -25.22
N ARG A 174 23.22 -13.25 -23.94
CA ARG A 174 21.96 -13.70 -23.33
C ARG A 174 20.91 -12.59 -23.36
N MET A 175 21.28 -11.36 -22.98
CA MET A 175 20.38 -10.20 -23.00
C MET A 175 19.80 -9.92 -24.39
N LEU A 176 20.60 -10.15 -25.43
CA LEU A 176 20.24 -9.94 -26.83
C LEU A 176 19.72 -11.21 -27.52
N THR A 177 19.23 -12.20 -26.76
CA THR A 177 18.65 -13.46 -27.27
C THR A 177 19.57 -14.26 -28.20
N ARG A 178 20.89 -14.11 -28.04
CA ARG A 178 21.94 -14.90 -28.70
C ARG A 178 22.37 -16.05 -27.79
N PHE A 179 21.40 -16.92 -27.48
CA PHE A 179 21.54 -17.91 -26.41
C PHE A 179 22.62 -18.95 -26.69
N ASP A 180 22.85 -19.32 -27.96
CA ASP A 180 23.85 -20.30 -28.35
C ASP A 180 25.27 -19.76 -28.11
N GLU A 181 25.51 -18.50 -28.46
CA GLU A 181 26.78 -17.84 -28.17
C GLU A 181 26.97 -17.58 -26.67
N ALA A 182 25.90 -17.22 -25.96
CA ALA A 182 25.93 -17.08 -24.51
C ALA A 182 26.34 -18.39 -23.82
N GLU A 183 25.65 -19.49 -24.14
CA GLU A 183 25.93 -20.82 -23.59
C GLU A 183 27.37 -21.27 -23.91
N LYS A 184 27.80 -21.15 -25.17
CA LYS A 184 29.18 -21.50 -25.56
C LYS A 184 30.21 -20.70 -24.74
N THR A 185 29.96 -19.42 -24.54
CA THR A 185 30.89 -18.53 -23.82
C THR A 185 30.91 -18.85 -22.32
N PHE A 186 29.76 -19.15 -21.71
CA PHE A 186 29.70 -19.59 -20.31
C PHE A 186 30.41 -20.93 -20.09
N LEU A 187 30.24 -21.90 -20.99
CA LEU A 187 30.94 -23.18 -20.90
C LEU A 187 32.46 -23.00 -21.02
N GLN A 188 32.94 -22.14 -21.92
CA GLN A 188 34.36 -21.80 -22.02
C GLN A 188 34.92 -21.16 -20.73
N LEU A 189 34.13 -20.32 -20.06
CA LEU A 189 34.53 -19.74 -18.77
C LEU A 189 34.64 -20.83 -17.69
N LEU A 190 33.67 -21.74 -17.63
CA LEU A 190 33.67 -22.85 -16.67
C LEU A 190 34.78 -23.87 -16.92
N GLU A 191 35.24 -24.03 -18.16
CA GLU A 191 36.43 -24.84 -18.47
C GLU A 191 37.71 -24.22 -17.92
N ARG A 192 37.81 -22.88 -17.94
CA ARG A 192 38.99 -22.14 -17.47
C ARG A 192 39.02 -21.95 -15.97
N ASP A 193 37.87 -21.71 -15.38
CA ASP A 193 37.69 -21.63 -13.93
C ASP A 193 36.46 -22.43 -13.51
N PRO A 194 36.63 -23.74 -13.24
CA PRO A 194 35.55 -24.63 -12.82
C PRO A 194 34.94 -24.27 -11.47
N THR A 195 35.55 -23.36 -10.70
CA THR A 195 35.13 -23.00 -9.34
C THR A 195 34.16 -21.81 -9.29
N GLN A 196 33.90 -21.16 -10.43
CA GLN A 196 33.05 -19.95 -10.50
C GLN A 196 31.55 -20.27 -10.52
N HIS A 197 30.97 -20.42 -9.32
CA HIS A 197 29.53 -20.68 -9.15
C HIS A 197 28.62 -19.59 -9.78
N LYS A 198 29.09 -18.33 -9.86
CA LYS A 198 28.34 -17.21 -10.49
C LYS A 198 28.23 -17.39 -12.01
N THR A 199 29.33 -17.79 -12.65
CA THR A 199 29.35 -18.12 -14.08
C THR A 199 28.41 -19.29 -14.38
N PHE A 200 28.40 -20.31 -13.53
CA PHE A 200 27.47 -21.42 -13.66
C PHE A 200 26.01 -20.96 -13.54
N SER A 201 25.72 -20.06 -12.61
CA SER A 201 24.38 -19.49 -12.47
C SER A 201 23.95 -18.69 -13.71
N GLY A 202 24.87 -17.92 -14.31
CA GLY A 202 24.65 -17.23 -15.59
C GLY A 202 24.37 -18.20 -16.75
N TYR A 203 25.08 -19.33 -16.80
CA TYR A 203 24.80 -20.44 -17.71
C TYR A 203 23.38 -20.98 -17.55
N LEU A 204 22.95 -21.23 -16.30
CA LEU A 204 21.60 -21.72 -16.01
C LEU A 204 20.51 -20.76 -16.52
N PHE A 205 20.68 -19.45 -16.35
CA PHE A 205 19.75 -18.47 -16.93
C PHE A 205 19.73 -18.52 -18.47
N ALA A 206 20.89 -18.65 -19.12
CA ALA A 206 20.95 -18.73 -20.58
C ALA A 206 20.18 -19.94 -21.14
N ILE A 207 20.29 -21.10 -20.49
CA ILE A 207 19.58 -22.31 -20.92
C ILE A 207 18.08 -22.26 -20.60
N HIS A 208 17.66 -21.56 -19.54
CA HIS A 208 16.24 -21.37 -19.21
C HIS A 208 15.49 -20.50 -20.21
N TYR A 209 16.14 -19.48 -20.78
CA TYR A 209 15.53 -18.66 -21.84
C TYR A 209 15.52 -19.35 -23.20
N ASN A 210 16.31 -20.41 -23.37
CA ASN A 210 16.48 -21.06 -24.66
C ASN A 210 15.46 -22.19 -24.85
N PRO A 211 14.54 -22.08 -25.83
CA PRO A 211 13.51 -23.09 -26.06
C PRO A 211 14.01 -24.46 -26.51
N ARG A 212 15.29 -24.61 -26.90
CA ARG A 212 15.82 -25.91 -27.36
C ARG A 212 16.04 -26.94 -26.25
N HIS A 213 16.05 -26.48 -24.99
CA HIS A 213 16.37 -27.34 -23.84
C HIS A 213 15.12 -27.94 -23.22
N SER A 214 15.15 -29.26 -23.00
CA SER A 214 14.07 -29.98 -22.32
C SER A 214 14.14 -29.80 -20.81
N GLN A 215 13.02 -30.08 -20.13
CA GLN A 215 12.97 -30.07 -18.65
C GLN A 215 14.02 -31.01 -18.03
N GLU A 216 14.16 -32.21 -18.59
CA GLU A 216 15.15 -33.20 -18.13
C GLU A 216 16.58 -32.67 -18.23
N PHE A 217 16.92 -32.00 -19.34
CA PHE A 217 18.23 -31.38 -19.52
C PHE A 217 18.47 -30.28 -18.48
N LEU A 218 17.47 -29.42 -18.23
CA LEU A 218 17.56 -28.36 -17.23
C LEU A 218 17.84 -28.94 -15.84
N VAL A 219 17.03 -29.89 -15.37
CA VAL A 219 17.19 -30.52 -14.04
C VAL A 219 18.55 -31.19 -13.91
N LYS A 220 18.96 -31.98 -14.92
CA LYS A 220 20.28 -32.65 -14.94
C LYS A 220 21.44 -31.65 -14.90
N THR A 221 21.27 -30.48 -15.49
CA THR A 221 22.32 -29.45 -15.49
C THR A 221 22.37 -28.71 -14.16
N ILE A 222 21.22 -28.28 -13.64
CA ILE A 222 21.14 -27.52 -12.39
C ILE A 222 21.66 -28.33 -11.20
N THR A 223 21.35 -29.63 -11.14
CA THR A 223 21.82 -30.53 -10.06
C THR A 223 23.34 -30.71 -10.00
N GLN A 224 24.08 -30.40 -11.08
CA GLN A 224 25.55 -30.39 -11.04
C GLN A 224 26.11 -29.25 -10.19
N TRP A 225 25.29 -28.26 -9.81
CA TRP A 225 25.74 -27.17 -8.95
C TRP A 225 26.26 -27.72 -7.62
N ASP A 226 25.50 -28.62 -6.98
CA ASP A 226 25.88 -29.24 -5.70
C ASP A 226 27.19 -30.02 -5.82
N GLU A 227 27.32 -30.86 -6.84
CA GLU A 227 28.52 -31.68 -7.09
C GLU A 227 29.79 -30.84 -7.32
N ARG A 228 29.64 -29.63 -7.88
CA ARG A 228 30.76 -28.76 -8.25
C ARG A 228 31.18 -27.82 -7.14
N PHE A 229 30.24 -27.30 -6.36
CA PHE A 229 30.47 -26.12 -5.52
C PHE A 229 30.19 -26.37 -4.03
N SER A 230 29.44 -27.41 -3.67
CA SER A 230 29.17 -27.71 -2.25
C SER A 230 30.44 -28.19 -1.55
N PRO A 231 30.68 -27.77 -0.29
CA PRO A 231 31.76 -28.31 0.51
C PRO A 231 31.53 -29.82 0.79
N PRO A 232 32.59 -30.62 0.96
CA PRO A 232 32.43 -32.02 1.34
C PRO A 232 31.97 -32.14 2.80
N HIS A 233 30.74 -32.62 3.00
CA HIS A 233 30.14 -32.96 4.32
C HIS A 233 30.17 -31.82 5.37
N PRO A 234 29.56 -30.65 5.10
CA PRO A 234 29.42 -29.62 6.11
C PRO A 234 28.54 -30.13 7.27
N PRO A 235 28.91 -29.91 8.54
CA PRO A 235 28.05 -30.32 9.65
C PRO A 235 26.82 -29.41 9.71
N ARG A 236 25.65 -29.93 9.35
CA ARG A 236 24.37 -29.23 9.50
C ARG A 236 24.19 -28.69 10.91
N ALA A 237 23.83 -27.41 11.02
CA ALA A 237 23.48 -26.82 12.29
C ALA A 237 22.32 -27.57 12.95
N GLN A 238 22.37 -27.71 14.27
CA GLN A 238 21.32 -28.38 15.05
C GLN A 238 20.64 -27.34 15.93
N ALA A 239 19.32 -27.42 16.04
CA ALA A 239 18.59 -26.55 16.95
C ALA A 239 18.96 -26.87 18.40
N GLU A 240 19.29 -25.85 19.18
CA GLU A 240 19.54 -25.99 20.63
C GLU A 240 18.24 -26.33 21.39
N ASP A 241 17.13 -25.76 20.95
CA ASP A 241 15.78 -26.02 21.46
C ASP A 241 14.91 -26.61 20.33
N ARG A 242 14.50 -27.86 20.52
CA ARG A 242 13.64 -28.63 19.59
C ARG A 242 12.18 -28.70 20.06
N SER A 243 11.71 -27.71 20.81
CA SER A 243 10.30 -27.64 21.19
C SER A 243 9.44 -27.31 19.96
N PRO A 244 8.40 -28.10 19.63
CA PRO A 244 7.57 -27.87 18.44
C PRO A 244 6.73 -26.59 18.55
N ASP A 245 6.47 -26.13 19.77
CA ASP A 245 5.72 -24.94 20.14
C ASP A 245 6.60 -23.71 20.43
N LYS A 246 7.93 -23.73 20.25
CA LYS A 246 8.72 -22.49 20.47
C LYS A 246 8.35 -21.38 19.48
N ARG A 247 8.62 -20.11 19.82
CA ARG A 247 8.69 -19.02 18.82
C ARG A 247 9.87 -19.29 17.88
N LEU A 248 9.64 -19.30 16.56
CA LEU A 248 10.65 -19.70 15.57
C LEU A 248 11.47 -18.51 15.07
N LYS A 249 12.80 -18.67 15.06
CA LYS A 249 13.71 -17.70 14.40
C LYS A 249 13.86 -18.02 12.93
N ILE A 250 13.35 -17.13 12.08
CA ILE A 250 13.43 -17.26 10.63
C ILE A 250 14.43 -16.23 10.08
N GLY A 251 15.49 -16.72 9.45
CA GLY A 251 16.44 -15.90 8.71
C GLY A 251 15.97 -15.71 7.26
N LEU A 252 15.92 -14.47 6.76
CA LEU A 252 15.56 -14.14 5.38
C LEU A 252 16.78 -13.58 4.65
N LEU A 253 17.28 -14.27 3.62
CA LEU A 253 18.48 -13.86 2.87
C LEU A 253 18.12 -13.34 1.48
N SER A 254 18.35 -12.04 1.22
CA SER A 254 17.98 -11.45 -0.08
C SER A 254 18.79 -10.22 -0.51
N ALA A 255 18.97 -10.05 -1.81
CA ALA A 255 19.31 -8.77 -2.46
C ALA A 255 18.07 -7.93 -2.83
N GLY A 256 16.88 -8.53 -2.69
CA GLY A 256 15.61 -8.05 -3.21
C GLY A 256 14.73 -7.32 -2.20
N PHE A 257 15.23 -7.00 -1.00
CA PHE A 257 14.51 -6.23 0.03
C PHE A 257 14.41 -4.74 -0.30
N ARG A 258 13.85 -4.43 -1.47
CA ARG A 258 13.75 -3.10 -2.07
C ARG A 258 12.63 -3.08 -3.13
N VAL A 259 12.49 -1.99 -3.88
CA VAL A 259 11.66 -1.88 -5.10
C VAL A 259 12.25 -2.82 -6.17
N HIS A 260 11.88 -4.08 -6.03
CA HIS A 260 12.33 -5.23 -6.79
C HIS A 260 11.20 -6.26 -6.79
N PRO A 261 11.07 -7.16 -7.79
CA PRO A 261 10.02 -8.16 -7.81
C PRO A 261 9.89 -8.97 -6.51
N VAL A 262 11.01 -9.38 -5.92
CA VAL A 262 11.03 -10.09 -4.62
C VAL A 262 10.36 -9.25 -3.52
N GLY A 263 10.84 -8.03 -3.28
CA GLY A 263 10.24 -7.16 -2.26
C GLY A 263 8.74 -6.94 -2.48
N GLN A 264 8.30 -6.72 -3.72
CA GLN A 264 6.88 -6.53 -4.06
C GLN A 264 6.01 -7.78 -3.84
N MET A 265 6.61 -8.97 -3.82
CA MET A 265 5.92 -10.27 -3.72
C MET A 265 5.95 -10.90 -2.32
N ILE A 266 6.70 -10.30 -1.38
CA ILE A 266 6.80 -10.82 0.00
C ILE A 266 6.39 -9.81 1.07
N THR A 267 6.48 -8.50 0.79
CA THR A 267 6.38 -7.48 1.86
C THR A 267 5.06 -7.56 2.62
N SER A 268 3.92 -7.60 1.91
CA SER A 268 2.61 -7.69 2.54
C SER A 268 2.46 -8.98 3.36
N ALA A 269 2.91 -10.11 2.83
CA ALA A 269 2.88 -11.39 3.52
C ALA A 269 3.67 -11.31 4.84
N LEU A 270 4.90 -10.79 4.80
CA LEU A 270 5.73 -10.64 5.98
C LEU A 270 5.06 -9.76 7.03
N GLU A 271 4.49 -8.61 6.64
CA GLU A 271 3.81 -7.67 7.55
C GLU A 271 2.66 -8.32 8.34
N HIS A 272 1.98 -9.30 7.75
CA HIS A 272 0.87 -10.03 8.37
C HIS A 272 1.28 -11.29 9.13
N LEU A 273 2.57 -11.65 9.12
CA LEU A 273 3.04 -12.81 9.88
C LEU A 273 2.90 -12.54 11.40
N PRO A 274 2.30 -13.45 12.17
CA PRO A 274 2.13 -13.30 13.61
C PRO A 274 3.48 -13.16 14.34
N ARG A 275 3.64 -12.10 15.15
CA ARG A 275 4.89 -11.85 15.90
C ARG A 275 5.13 -12.86 17.02
N ASN A 276 4.08 -13.39 17.64
CA ASN A 276 4.19 -14.43 18.67
C ASN A 276 4.70 -15.77 18.10
N GLU A 277 4.48 -16.02 16.82
CA GLU A 277 4.95 -17.24 16.12
C GLU A 277 6.40 -17.13 15.65
N PHE A 278 6.78 -15.94 15.15
CA PHE A 278 8.04 -15.74 14.42
C PHE A 278 8.85 -14.54 14.91
N GLU A 279 10.15 -14.75 15.03
CA GLU A 279 11.19 -13.73 15.07
C GLU A 279 11.89 -13.72 13.70
N LEU A 280 11.87 -12.59 13.00
CA LEU A 280 12.39 -12.48 11.63
C LEU A 280 13.72 -11.71 11.62
N ILE A 281 14.76 -12.31 11.05
CA ILE A 281 16.10 -11.70 10.92
C ILE A 281 16.41 -11.55 9.44
N ALA A 282 16.60 -10.32 8.96
CA ALA A 282 16.90 -10.04 7.56
C ALA A 282 18.40 -9.93 7.31
N TYR A 283 18.92 -10.74 6.39
CA TYR A 283 20.29 -10.66 5.88
C TYR A 283 20.25 -10.06 4.47
N THR A 284 20.55 -8.76 4.35
CA THR A 284 20.55 -8.06 3.06
C THR A 284 21.92 -8.10 2.38
N THR A 285 21.93 -8.49 1.11
CA THR A 285 23.10 -8.35 0.23
C THR A 285 23.01 -7.12 -0.68
N SER A 286 22.21 -6.11 -0.29
CA SER A 286 22.07 -4.82 -0.98
C SER A 286 22.19 -3.65 0.00
N SER A 287 22.73 -2.53 -0.48
CA SER A 287 22.77 -1.24 0.25
C SER A 287 21.63 -0.28 -0.13
N GLU A 288 20.78 -0.65 -1.09
CA GLU A 288 19.67 0.19 -1.53
C GLU A 288 18.69 0.45 -0.38
N GLN A 289 18.11 1.65 -0.35
CA GLN A 289 17.11 2.04 0.65
C GLN A 289 15.96 2.79 -0.02
N ASP A 290 14.78 2.19 0.06
CA ASP A 290 13.52 2.73 -0.44
C ASP A 290 12.34 2.37 0.48
N ASP A 291 11.13 2.76 0.10
CA ASP A 291 9.92 2.56 0.90
C ASP A 291 9.65 1.07 1.21
N LEU A 292 9.93 0.16 0.26
CA LEU A 292 9.78 -1.29 0.47
C LEU A 292 10.83 -1.80 1.46
N THR A 293 12.07 -1.32 1.34
CA THR A 293 13.16 -1.63 2.28
C THR A 293 12.74 -1.29 3.72
N GLN A 294 12.18 -0.09 3.93
CA GLN A 294 11.75 0.38 5.25
C GLN A 294 10.63 -0.46 5.83
N ARG A 295 9.63 -0.83 5.02
CA ARG A 295 8.50 -1.66 5.45
C ARG A 295 8.93 -3.06 5.87
N ILE A 296 9.77 -3.72 5.05
CA ILE A 296 10.33 -5.04 5.40
C ILE A 296 11.14 -4.92 6.69
N ARG A 297 11.98 -3.88 6.82
CA ARG A 297 12.78 -3.64 8.02
C ARG A 297 11.94 -3.41 9.28
N GLN A 298 10.80 -2.71 9.20
CA GLN A 298 9.88 -2.53 10.33
C GLN A 298 9.23 -3.83 10.80
N ARG A 299 9.04 -4.77 9.87
CA ARG A 299 8.53 -6.09 10.23
C ARG A 299 9.60 -6.98 10.84
N CYS A 300 10.85 -6.89 10.40
CA CYS A 300 11.94 -7.70 10.93
C CYS A 300 12.31 -7.30 12.36
N ASP A 301 12.66 -8.30 13.18
CA ASP A 301 13.14 -8.11 14.54
C ASP A 301 14.63 -7.71 14.55
N ASP A 302 15.41 -8.11 13.52
CA ASP A 302 16.78 -7.64 13.27
C ASP A 302 17.07 -7.45 11.76
N TRP A 303 18.04 -6.58 11.44
CA TRP A 303 18.44 -6.23 10.07
C TRP A 303 19.96 -6.14 9.91
N GLN A 304 20.53 -7.07 9.15
CA GLN A 304 21.97 -7.23 8.96
C GLN A 304 22.39 -7.02 7.51
N ALA A 305 23.29 -6.07 7.27
CA ALA A 305 23.90 -5.86 5.96
C ALA A 305 25.14 -6.74 5.78
N VAL A 306 25.03 -7.80 4.97
CA VAL A 306 26.04 -8.88 4.90
C VAL A 306 26.87 -8.90 3.62
N MET A 307 26.80 -7.84 2.82
CA MET A 307 27.59 -7.72 1.57
C MET A 307 29.11 -7.83 1.78
N HIS A 308 29.57 -7.41 2.95
CA HIS A 308 30.99 -7.34 3.30
C HIS A 308 31.56 -8.68 3.81
N LEU A 309 30.68 -9.64 4.13
CA LEU A 309 31.05 -10.96 4.61
C LEU A 309 31.24 -11.91 3.41
N ASP A 310 32.24 -12.78 3.52
CA ASP A 310 32.33 -13.94 2.64
C ASP A 310 31.33 -15.03 3.07
N ASP A 311 31.23 -16.10 2.28
CA ASP A 311 30.21 -17.13 2.51
C ASP A 311 30.44 -17.93 3.80
N MET A 312 31.69 -18.06 4.26
CA MET A 312 32.03 -18.79 5.49
C MET A 312 31.71 -17.93 6.73
N ASP A 313 32.08 -16.66 6.70
CA ASP A 313 31.79 -15.71 7.76
C ASP A 313 30.29 -15.47 7.89
N LEU A 314 29.56 -15.39 6.77
CA LEU A 314 28.10 -15.31 6.79
C LEU A 314 27.46 -16.59 7.35
N ALA A 315 27.92 -17.78 6.93
CA ALA A 315 27.43 -19.03 7.49
C ALA A 315 27.67 -19.13 9.00
N LYS A 316 28.82 -18.64 9.47
CA LYS A 316 29.13 -18.54 10.90
C LYS A 316 28.18 -17.56 11.61
N GLN A 317 27.98 -16.37 11.07
CA GLN A 317 27.05 -15.38 11.63
C GLN A 317 25.64 -15.96 11.78
N ILE A 318 25.12 -16.65 10.76
CA ILE A 318 23.79 -17.30 10.81
C ILE A 318 23.72 -18.37 11.90
N ARG A 319 24.79 -19.15 12.10
CA ARG A 319 24.87 -20.13 13.20
C ARG A 319 24.88 -19.45 14.56
N ASP A 320 25.66 -18.37 14.70
CA ASP A 320 25.78 -17.60 15.95
C ASP A 320 24.45 -16.90 16.30
N ASP A 321 23.66 -16.50 15.30
CA ASP A 321 22.31 -15.94 15.45
C ASP A 321 21.25 -17.00 15.85
N LYS A 322 21.61 -18.29 15.73
CA LYS A 322 20.78 -19.46 16.07
C LYS A 322 19.48 -19.51 15.26
N ILE A 323 19.58 -19.33 13.95
CA ILE A 323 18.44 -19.41 13.03
C ILE A 323 17.88 -20.84 13.01
N ASP A 324 16.56 -20.98 13.21
CA ASP A 324 15.84 -22.26 13.15
C ASP A 324 15.52 -22.64 11.69
N ILE A 325 15.05 -21.66 10.92
CA ILE A 325 14.69 -21.81 9.50
C ILE A 325 15.37 -20.69 8.71
N LEU A 326 16.22 -21.03 7.75
CA LEU A 326 16.84 -20.07 6.82
C LEU A 326 16.13 -20.11 5.47
N ILE A 327 15.68 -18.96 4.98
CA ILE A 327 14.97 -18.82 3.70
C ILE A 327 15.83 -18.04 2.71
N ASP A 328 16.20 -18.71 1.60
CA ASP A 328 16.84 -18.09 0.45
C ASP A 328 15.80 -17.46 -0.49
N LEU A 329 15.95 -16.15 -0.72
CA LEU A 329 15.12 -15.34 -1.60
C LEU A 329 15.90 -14.87 -2.86
N CYS A 330 17.08 -15.44 -3.14
CA CYS A 330 17.93 -15.08 -4.29
C CYS A 330 18.06 -16.19 -5.33
N GLY A 331 18.19 -17.45 -4.92
CA GLY A 331 18.44 -18.58 -5.81
C GLY A 331 19.73 -18.38 -6.61
N HIS A 332 19.67 -18.64 -7.90
CA HIS A 332 20.81 -18.41 -8.82
C HIS A 332 20.97 -16.95 -9.28
N SER A 333 20.11 -16.02 -8.83
CA SER A 333 20.10 -14.63 -9.32
C SER A 333 21.15 -13.73 -8.66
N GLU A 334 21.12 -12.44 -8.99
CA GLU A 334 22.01 -11.44 -8.42
C GLU A 334 21.94 -11.42 -6.88
N GLY A 335 23.10 -11.37 -6.23
CA GLY A 335 23.21 -11.45 -4.78
C GLY A 335 22.98 -12.85 -4.19
N SER A 336 23.00 -13.89 -5.04
CA SER A 336 23.01 -15.29 -4.60
C SER A 336 24.05 -15.57 -3.52
N ARG A 337 23.62 -16.32 -2.51
CA ARG A 337 24.44 -16.86 -1.42
C ARG A 337 24.26 -18.38 -1.30
N LEU A 338 24.02 -19.06 -2.42
CA LEU A 338 23.95 -20.53 -2.45
C LEU A 338 25.20 -21.21 -1.83
N PRO A 339 26.45 -20.69 -1.99
CA PRO A 339 27.60 -21.24 -1.26
C PRO A 339 27.47 -21.13 0.27
N THR A 340 26.82 -20.09 0.79
CA THR A 340 26.48 -19.99 2.23
C THR A 340 25.44 -21.04 2.62
N MET A 341 24.37 -21.21 1.82
CA MET A 341 23.34 -22.24 2.06
C MET A 341 23.95 -23.66 2.05
N ALA A 342 24.94 -23.88 1.17
CA ALA A 342 25.69 -25.13 1.07
C ALA A 342 26.57 -25.42 2.30
N GLN A 343 26.82 -24.45 3.18
CA GLN A 343 27.46 -24.68 4.48
C GLN A 343 26.49 -25.20 5.55
N GLU A 344 25.20 -25.36 5.22
CA GLU A 344 24.15 -25.83 6.12
C GLU A 344 24.11 -25.11 7.49
N PRO A 345 24.05 -23.75 7.50
CA PRO A 345 24.15 -22.96 8.72
C PRO A 345 22.88 -22.95 9.59
N ALA A 346 21.75 -23.47 9.11
CA ALA A 346 20.51 -23.60 9.85
C ALA A 346 19.98 -25.04 9.81
N PRO A 347 19.19 -25.50 10.81
CA PRO A 347 18.60 -26.84 10.82
C PRO A 347 17.71 -27.13 9.62
N LEU A 348 16.87 -26.16 9.25
CA LEU A 348 16.01 -26.20 8.07
C LEU A 348 16.37 -25.05 7.12
N GLN A 349 16.46 -25.35 5.84
CA GLN A 349 16.76 -24.40 4.78
C GLN A 349 15.70 -24.48 3.69
N ILE A 350 15.22 -23.32 3.24
CA ILE A 350 14.07 -23.23 2.34
C ILE A 350 14.40 -22.29 1.18
N LYS A 351 13.97 -22.66 -0.02
CA LYS A 351 13.90 -21.76 -1.15
C LYS A 351 12.49 -21.16 -1.28
N TRP A 352 12.40 -19.84 -1.37
CA TRP A 352 11.13 -19.15 -1.65
C TRP A 352 11.37 -17.89 -2.49
N VAL A 353 10.66 -17.72 -3.62
CA VAL A 353 10.68 -16.56 -4.54
C VAL A 353 12.09 -16.03 -4.92
N GLY A 354 12.20 -15.23 -5.98
CA GLY A 354 13.47 -14.59 -6.38
C GLY A 354 14.51 -15.55 -6.96
N GLY A 355 14.85 -15.36 -8.24
CA GLY A 355 15.76 -16.27 -8.97
C GLY A 355 15.29 -17.74 -8.96
N LEU A 356 14.00 -17.96 -8.72
CA LEU A 356 13.36 -19.26 -8.62
C LEU A 356 12.89 -19.68 -10.00
N ASN A 357 13.82 -20.21 -10.80
CA ASN A 357 13.55 -20.61 -12.18
C ASN A 357 13.22 -22.11 -12.30
N ASN A 358 13.69 -22.90 -11.33
CA ASN A 358 13.49 -24.34 -11.18
C ASN A 358 13.93 -24.75 -9.76
N THR A 359 14.17 -26.05 -9.52
CA THR A 359 15.02 -26.50 -8.40
C THR A 359 16.31 -25.68 -8.30
N THR A 360 16.82 -25.48 -7.09
CA THR A 360 18.17 -24.90 -6.86
C THR A 360 19.28 -25.90 -7.17
N GLY A 361 18.95 -27.19 -7.28
CA GLY A 361 19.92 -28.27 -7.44
C GLY A 361 20.77 -28.54 -6.20
N LEU A 362 20.54 -27.83 -5.09
CA LEU A 362 21.35 -27.88 -3.88
C LEU A 362 20.70 -28.78 -2.82
N LYS A 363 21.35 -29.89 -2.47
CA LYS A 363 20.83 -30.85 -1.46
C LYS A 363 20.74 -30.26 -0.05
N ALA A 364 21.51 -29.21 0.22
CA ALA A 364 21.46 -28.50 1.49
C ALA A 364 20.12 -27.78 1.72
N ILE A 365 19.33 -27.48 0.68
CA ILE A 365 18.02 -26.85 0.80
C ILE A 365 16.95 -27.93 0.90
N ASP A 366 16.24 -27.96 2.04
CA ASP A 366 15.30 -29.04 2.36
C ASP A 366 13.96 -28.86 1.65
N TYR A 367 13.48 -27.61 1.55
CA TYR A 367 12.15 -27.30 1.03
C TYR A 367 12.14 -26.20 -0.02
N LEU A 368 11.14 -26.22 -0.90
CA LEU A 368 10.85 -25.17 -1.86
C LEU A 368 9.37 -24.80 -1.76
N ILE A 369 9.08 -23.52 -1.51
CA ILE A 369 7.69 -23.00 -1.43
C ILE A 369 7.14 -22.78 -2.84
N SER A 370 6.00 -23.42 -3.12
CA SER A 370 5.30 -23.43 -4.41
C SER A 370 3.79 -23.58 -4.18
N ASP A 371 3.05 -23.91 -5.24
CA ASP A 371 1.63 -24.24 -5.24
C ASP A 371 1.33 -25.33 -6.29
N SER A 372 0.08 -25.77 -6.36
CA SER A 372 -0.36 -26.87 -7.23
C SER A 372 -0.44 -26.52 -8.73
N VAL A 373 -0.42 -25.24 -9.10
CA VAL A 373 -0.41 -24.79 -10.50
C VAL A 373 1.02 -24.63 -10.98
N GLU A 374 1.87 -24.03 -10.16
CA GLU A 374 3.28 -23.83 -10.42
C GLU A 374 4.03 -25.17 -10.45
N THR A 375 3.75 -26.06 -9.49
CA THR A 375 4.29 -27.43 -9.44
C THR A 375 3.18 -28.48 -9.39
N PRO A 376 2.61 -28.85 -10.55
CA PRO A 376 1.48 -29.78 -10.60
C PRO A 376 1.82 -31.16 -10.03
N PRO A 377 0.82 -31.96 -9.60
CA PRO A 377 1.07 -33.30 -9.10
C PRO A 377 1.89 -34.15 -10.07
N GLY A 378 2.87 -34.90 -9.55
CA GLY A 378 3.71 -35.82 -10.33
C GLY A 378 5.08 -35.27 -10.72
N VAL A 379 5.37 -33.99 -10.46
CA VAL A 379 6.65 -33.35 -10.81
C VAL A 379 7.69 -33.39 -9.69
N ASP A 380 7.37 -33.88 -8.49
CA ASP A 380 8.26 -33.84 -7.31
C ASP A 380 9.64 -34.46 -7.56
N HIS A 381 9.72 -35.47 -8.44
CA HIS A 381 10.99 -36.11 -8.84
C HIS A 381 11.97 -35.19 -9.57
N GLN A 382 11.53 -34.02 -10.02
CA GLN A 382 12.31 -33.02 -10.75
C GLN A 382 12.97 -32.00 -9.82
N TYR A 383 12.67 -32.06 -8.52
CA TYR A 383 13.16 -31.15 -7.50
C TYR A 383 14.00 -31.92 -6.48
N VAL A 384 15.16 -31.35 -6.14
CA VAL A 384 15.99 -31.89 -5.05
C VAL A 384 15.33 -31.58 -3.70
N GLU A 385 14.74 -30.40 -3.59
CA GLU A 385 13.97 -29.94 -2.45
C GLU A 385 12.61 -30.64 -2.36
N LYS A 386 12.08 -30.74 -1.15
CA LYS A 386 10.68 -31.14 -0.94
C LYS A 386 9.75 -29.97 -1.19
N LEU A 387 8.75 -30.18 -2.03
CA LEU A 387 7.80 -29.13 -2.38
C LEU A 387 6.83 -28.87 -1.22
N ILE A 388 6.74 -27.61 -0.80
CA ILE A 388 5.67 -27.09 0.04
C ILE A 388 4.65 -26.46 -0.90
N ARG A 389 3.51 -27.10 -1.10
CA ARG A 389 2.41 -26.59 -1.93
C ARG A 389 1.42 -25.85 -1.05
N LEU A 390 1.44 -24.53 -1.14
CA LEU A 390 0.40 -23.66 -0.60
C LEU A 390 -0.92 -23.87 -1.37
N PRO A 391 -2.09 -23.58 -0.75
CA PRO A 391 -3.38 -23.88 -1.36
C PRO A 391 -3.76 -22.93 -2.50
N ASP A 392 -3.11 -21.76 -2.56
CA ASP A 392 -3.39 -20.70 -3.51
C ASP A 392 -2.12 -20.35 -4.31
N ASP A 393 -1.64 -19.10 -4.29
CA ASP A 393 -0.40 -18.67 -4.95
C ASP A 393 0.82 -18.88 -4.04
N TYR A 394 2.02 -19.06 -4.64
CA TYR A 394 3.28 -19.18 -3.91
C TYR A 394 3.88 -17.83 -3.49
N ILE A 395 3.30 -16.71 -3.95
CA ILE A 395 3.63 -15.34 -3.51
C ILE A 395 2.41 -14.57 -3.04
N CYS A 396 2.63 -13.40 -2.44
CA CYS A 396 1.57 -12.42 -2.19
C CYS A 396 1.96 -11.08 -2.82
N TYR A 397 1.30 -10.75 -3.93
CA TYR A 397 1.54 -9.50 -4.62
C TYR A 397 0.81 -8.35 -3.92
N GLN A 398 1.53 -7.26 -3.66
CA GLN A 398 0.90 -6.03 -3.19
C GLN A 398 1.00 -4.93 -4.24
N PRO A 399 -0.13 -4.49 -4.82
CA PRO A 399 -0.16 -3.31 -5.65
C PRO A 399 0.33 -2.07 -4.87
N ARG A 400 1.21 -1.26 -5.47
CA ARG A 400 1.69 -0.02 -4.83
C ARG A 400 0.55 0.98 -4.63
N PRO A 401 0.56 1.85 -3.61
CA PRO A 401 -0.53 2.79 -3.35
C PRO A 401 -0.84 3.73 -4.54
N MET A 402 0.18 4.25 -5.22
CA MET A 402 0.00 5.04 -6.45
C MET A 402 -0.05 4.12 -7.68
N GLN A 403 -1.19 4.15 -8.39
CA GLN A 403 -1.44 3.40 -9.63
C GLN A 403 -2.13 4.31 -10.63
N PRO A 404 -1.78 4.27 -11.93
CA PRO A 404 -2.53 5.00 -12.94
C PRO A 404 -3.98 4.50 -13.03
N HIS A 405 -4.90 5.35 -13.48
CA HIS A 405 -6.29 4.93 -13.76
C HIS A 405 -6.33 3.86 -14.87
N VAL A 406 -7.28 2.92 -14.81
CA VAL A 406 -7.54 2.00 -15.95
C VAL A 406 -8.38 2.76 -16.98
N GLY A 407 -7.77 3.19 -18.07
CA GLY A 407 -8.49 3.84 -19.17
C GLY A 407 -9.50 2.90 -19.86
N PRO A 408 -10.42 3.44 -20.69
CA PRO A 408 -11.30 2.61 -21.53
C PRO A 408 -10.49 1.70 -22.46
N LEU A 409 -11.15 0.70 -23.06
CA LEU A 409 -10.50 -0.22 -24.00
C LEU A 409 -9.94 0.54 -25.21
N PRO A 410 -8.60 0.56 -25.43
CA PRO A 410 -7.98 1.33 -26.51
C PRO A 410 -8.50 0.97 -27.91
N ALA A 411 -8.79 -0.30 -28.17
CA ALA A 411 -9.29 -0.77 -29.47
C ALA A 411 -10.56 -0.05 -29.94
N LEU A 412 -11.44 0.36 -29.02
CA LEU A 412 -12.68 1.09 -29.35
C LEU A 412 -12.42 2.48 -29.94
N THR A 413 -11.32 3.12 -29.56
CA THR A 413 -10.92 4.44 -30.08
C THR A 413 -9.96 4.32 -31.26
N ASN A 414 -9.03 3.35 -31.20
CA ASN A 414 -7.99 3.18 -32.21
C ASN A 414 -8.48 2.49 -33.49
N GLY A 415 -9.56 1.71 -33.40
CA GLY A 415 -10.08 0.90 -34.52
C GLY A 415 -9.26 -0.36 -34.82
N TYR A 416 -8.32 -0.73 -33.93
CA TYR A 416 -7.51 -1.94 -34.02
C TYR A 416 -7.11 -2.43 -32.62
N VAL A 417 -6.91 -3.74 -32.48
CA VAL A 417 -6.42 -4.38 -31.26
C VAL A 417 -4.91 -4.22 -31.12
N THR A 418 -4.43 -3.87 -29.94
CA THR A 418 -3.03 -3.78 -29.56
C THR A 418 -2.68 -4.89 -28.58
N PHE A 419 -1.88 -5.85 -29.03
CA PHE A 419 -1.22 -6.83 -28.17
C PHE A 419 -0.03 -6.20 -27.46
N GLY A 420 0.27 -6.62 -26.23
CA GLY A 420 1.39 -6.10 -25.45
C GLY A 420 2.24 -7.19 -24.79
N CYS A 421 3.54 -6.97 -24.70
CA CYS A 421 4.44 -7.77 -23.87
C CYS A 421 5.54 -6.89 -23.25
N PHE A 422 5.45 -6.66 -21.94
CA PHE A 422 6.39 -5.81 -21.18
C PHE A 422 7.36 -6.64 -20.33
N ASN A 423 7.47 -7.93 -20.66
CA ASN A 423 8.45 -8.83 -20.08
C ASN A 423 9.88 -8.45 -20.47
N ASN A 424 10.86 -8.95 -19.72
CA ASN A 424 12.26 -8.85 -20.13
C ASN A 424 12.40 -9.35 -21.59
N PRO A 425 12.92 -8.53 -22.53
CA PRO A 425 13.07 -8.89 -23.93
C PRO A 425 13.84 -10.20 -24.19
N SER A 426 14.67 -10.65 -23.24
CA SER A 426 15.31 -11.98 -23.31
C SER A 426 14.31 -13.15 -23.31
N LYS A 427 13.03 -12.93 -22.96
CA LYS A 427 11.98 -13.95 -23.03
C LYS A 427 11.33 -14.05 -24.41
N VAL A 428 11.54 -13.07 -25.30
CA VAL A 428 10.96 -13.04 -26.65
C VAL A 428 11.95 -13.68 -27.63
N ASN A 429 11.72 -14.96 -27.96
CA ASN A 429 12.54 -15.75 -28.88
C ASN A 429 11.79 -16.06 -30.19
N GLU A 430 12.46 -16.73 -31.12
CA GLU A 430 11.91 -17.04 -32.46
C GLU A 430 10.60 -17.85 -32.43
N ILE A 431 10.41 -18.77 -31.48
CA ILE A 431 9.17 -19.56 -31.36
C ILE A 431 8.00 -18.66 -30.96
N VAL A 432 8.23 -17.77 -30.00
CA VAL A 432 7.23 -16.79 -29.57
C VAL A 432 6.88 -15.83 -30.71
N ILE A 433 7.89 -15.33 -31.44
CA ILE A 433 7.70 -14.47 -32.61
C ILE A 433 6.87 -15.18 -33.69
N GLU A 434 7.14 -16.45 -33.96
CA GLU A 434 6.38 -17.25 -34.92
C GLU A 434 4.89 -17.29 -34.57
N HIS A 435 4.56 -17.63 -33.32
CA HIS A 435 3.17 -17.72 -32.90
C HIS A 435 2.47 -16.36 -32.80
N TRP A 436 3.16 -15.32 -32.34
CA TRP A 436 2.60 -13.97 -32.31
C TRP A 436 2.39 -13.40 -33.72
N ALA A 437 3.30 -13.66 -34.66
CA ALA A 437 3.09 -13.31 -36.07
C ALA A 437 1.85 -14.01 -36.65
N SER A 438 1.64 -15.29 -36.31
CA SER A 438 0.44 -16.04 -36.71
C SER A 438 -0.86 -15.41 -36.15
N ILE A 439 -0.86 -14.99 -34.88
CA ILE A 439 -2.01 -14.26 -34.27
C ILE A 439 -2.26 -12.96 -35.03
N MET A 440 -1.21 -12.17 -35.28
CA MET A 440 -1.32 -10.90 -35.99
C MET A 440 -1.78 -11.07 -37.44
N ALA A 441 -1.45 -12.18 -38.10
CA ALA A 441 -1.93 -12.48 -39.45
C ALA A 441 -3.44 -12.79 -39.46
N GLN A 442 -3.97 -13.44 -38.42
CA GLN A 442 -5.39 -13.77 -38.28
C GLN A 442 -6.25 -12.56 -37.88
N ILE A 443 -5.65 -11.52 -37.28
CA ILE A 443 -6.34 -10.30 -36.86
C ILE A 443 -5.74 -9.13 -37.64
N PRO A 444 -6.27 -8.82 -38.84
CA PRO A 444 -5.77 -7.73 -39.67
C PRO A 444 -5.73 -6.40 -38.92
N ALA A 445 -4.76 -5.54 -39.25
CA ALA A 445 -4.51 -4.25 -38.62
C ALA A 445 -4.13 -4.26 -37.12
N SER A 446 -4.16 -5.42 -36.43
CA SER A 446 -3.69 -5.50 -35.04
C SER A 446 -2.22 -5.08 -34.91
N ARG A 447 -1.85 -4.53 -33.76
CA ARG A 447 -0.48 -4.08 -33.45
C ARG A 447 0.10 -4.86 -32.30
N LEU A 448 1.43 -4.89 -32.21
CA LEU A 448 2.16 -5.49 -31.10
C LEU A 448 3.09 -4.45 -30.47
N MET A 449 2.92 -4.23 -29.17
CA MET A 449 3.74 -3.34 -28.36
C MET A 449 4.69 -4.13 -27.47
N LEU A 450 5.99 -3.90 -27.66
CA LEU A 450 7.06 -4.55 -26.91
C LEU A 450 7.81 -3.50 -26.10
N LYS A 451 7.89 -3.72 -24.78
CA LYS A 451 8.53 -2.77 -23.85
C LYS A 451 9.60 -3.43 -22.99
N GLY A 452 10.74 -2.76 -22.84
CA GLY A 452 11.90 -3.27 -22.11
C GLY A 452 13.20 -2.58 -22.55
N GLY A 453 14.22 -2.54 -21.68
CA GLY A 453 15.44 -1.75 -21.91
C GLY A 453 16.21 -2.10 -23.19
N GLN A 454 16.19 -3.37 -23.62
CA GLN A 454 16.88 -3.80 -24.84
C GLN A 454 16.26 -3.19 -26.12
N TYR A 455 15.03 -2.71 -26.07
CA TYR A 455 14.36 -2.03 -27.20
C TYR A 455 14.83 -0.58 -27.39
N GLU A 456 15.86 -0.12 -26.68
CA GLU A 456 16.60 1.10 -27.02
C GLU A 456 17.71 0.84 -28.04
N ASN A 457 18.11 -0.43 -28.22
CA ASN A 457 19.10 -0.81 -29.20
C ASN A 457 18.48 -1.02 -30.59
N GLN A 458 18.78 -0.12 -31.52
CA GLN A 458 18.30 -0.17 -32.91
C GLN A 458 18.63 -1.47 -33.64
N ALA A 459 19.82 -2.07 -33.42
CA ALA A 459 20.16 -3.34 -34.07
C ALA A 459 19.33 -4.51 -33.54
N PHE A 460 18.96 -4.46 -32.25
CA PHE A 460 18.07 -5.45 -31.66
C PHE A 460 16.64 -5.30 -32.19
N ILE A 461 16.13 -4.07 -32.26
CA ILE A 461 14.84 -3.74 -32.88
C ILE A 461 14.80 -4.23 -34.33
N GLU A 462 15.85 -3.97 -35.11
CA GLU A 462 15.93 -4.37 -36.52
C GLU A 462 15.78 -5.89 -36.68
N ARG A 463 16.53 -6.67 -35.91
CA ARG A 463 16.48 -8.13 -35.99
C ARG A 463 15.09 -8.68 -35.64
N ILE A 464 14.46 -8.16 -34.58
CA ILE A 464 13.09 -8.56 -34.21
C ILE A 464 12.10 -8.14 -35.31
N SER A 465 12.21 -6.91 -35.83
CA SER A 465 11.35 -6.41 -36.90
C SER A 465 11.44 -7.30 -38.14
N GLN A 466 12.67 -7.64 -38.57
CA GLN A 466 12.91 -8.53 -39.70
C GLN A 466 12.34 -9.94 -39.48
N ALA A 467 12.40 -10.47 -38.25
CA ALA A 467 11.81 -11.76 -37.91
C ALA A 467 10.27 -11.76 -38.07
N PHE A 468 9.60 -10.64 -37.81
CA PHE A 468 8.17 -10.48 -38.09
C PHE A 468 7.87 -10.24 -39.58
N GLU A 469 8.67 -9.43 -40.27
CA GLU A 469 8.51 -9.15 -41.71
C GLU A 469 8.65 -10.41 -42.58
N THR A 470 9.63 -11.27 -42.26
CA THR A 470 9.82 -12.57 -42.93
C THR A 470 8.62 -13.51 -42.75
N ARG A 471 7.77 -13.25 -41.76
CA ARG A 471 6.52 -13.97 -41.49
C ARG A 471 5.28 -13.20 -41.96
N GLY A 472 5.46 -12.14 -42.76
CA GLY A 472 4.40 -11.39 -43.42
C GLY A 472 3.74 -10.29 -42.58
N ILE A 473 4.35 -9.88 -41.47
CA ILE A 473 3.81 -8.79 -40.63
C ILE A 473 4.56 -7.48 -40.92
N GLU A 474 3.84 -6.42 -41.31
CA GLU A 474 4.48 -5.15 -41.64
C GLU A 474 5.09 -4.48 -40.40
N ARG A 475 6.26 -3.86 -40.58
CA ARG A 475 6.99 -3.15 -39.52
C ARG A 475 6.17 -2.08 -38.79
N THR A 476 5.27 -1.40 -39.50
CA THR A 476 4.39 -0.36 -38.94
C THR A 476 3.40 -0.88 -37.90
N ARG A 477 3.21 -2.21 -37.82
CA ARG A 477 2.37 -2.88 -36.82
C ARG A 477 3.13 -3.20 -35.52
N LEU A 478 4.44 -3.00 -35.49
CA LEU A 478 5.29 -3.21 -34.32
C LEU A 478 5.62 -1.88 -33.65
N LYS A 479 5.47 -1.81 -32.33
CA LYS A 479 5.85 -0.67 -31.51
C LYS A 479 6.84 -1.11 -30.45
N PHE A 480 7.97 -0.43 -30.39
CA PHE A 480 9.05 -0.71 -29.45
C PHE A 480 9.20 0.47 -28.49
N GLU A 481 9.30 0.19 -27.19
CA GLU A 481 9.55 1.21 -26.17
C GLU A 481 10.62 0.76 -25.18
N GLY A 482 11.54 1.67 -24.85
CA GLY A 482 12.62 1.44 -23.89
C GLY A 482 12.17 1.35 -22.43
N GLN A 483 13.15 1.44 -21.54
CA GLN A 483 12.88 1.44 -20.11
C GLN A 483 12.23 2.76 -19.68
N SER A 484 11.42 2.72 -18.63
CA SER A 484 10.81 3.92 -18.05
C SER A 484 10.65 3.76 -16.53
N PRO A 485 10.45 4.87 -15.79
CA PRO A 485 10.02 4.78 -14.41
C PRO A 485 8.77 3.90 -14.27
N HIS A 486 8.66 3.19 -13.15
CA HIS A 486 7.64 2.15 -12.97
C HIS A 486 6.20 2.67 -13.16
N LEU A 487 5.88 3.88 -12.68
CA LEU A 487 4.56 4.48 -12.86
C LEU A 487 4.22 4.71 -14.34
N HIS A 488 5.20 5.16 -15.13
CA HIS A 488 5.03 5.31 -16.57
C HIS A 488 4.86 3.95 -17.25
N LEU A 489 5.62 2.93 -16.84
CA LEU A 489 5.46 1.56 -17.34
C LEU A 489 4.04 1.02 -17.08
N LEU A 490 3.49 1.23 -15.88
CA LEU A 490 2.10 0.88 -15.58
C LEU A 490 1.13 1.65 -16.48
N ASN A 491 1.34 2.95 -16.69
CA ASN A 491 0.46 3.74 -17.54
C ASN A 491 0.52 3.31 -19.01
N THR A 492 1.65 2.78 -19.49
CA THR A 492 1.77 2.25 -20.86
C THR A 492 0.78 1.10 -21.12
N TYR A 493 0.35 0.34 -20.11
CA TYR A 493 -0.70 -0.68 -20.28
C TYR A 493 -2.06 -0.09 -20.68
N ASN A 494 -2.30 1.21 -20.50
CA ASN A 494 -3.48 1.89 -21.06
C ASN A 494 -3.45 2.02 -22.59
N GLN A 495 -2.40 1.55 -23.26
CA GLN A 495 -2.31 1.45 -24.71
C GLN A 495 -2.41 0.00 -25.20
N VAL A 496 -2.62 -0.97 -24.31
CA VAL A 496 -2.65 -2.40 -24.60
C VAL A 496 -4.04 -2.95 -24.31
N ASP A 497 -4.57 -3.75 -25.24
CA ASP A 497 -5.86 -4.42 -25.11
C ASP A 497 -5.70 -5.82 -24.51
N ILE A 498 -4.71 -6.59 -24.98
CA ILE A 498 -4.45 -7.97 -24.55
C ILE A 498 -2.94 -8.18 -24.37
N ALA A 499 -2.52 -8.75 -23.24
CA ALA A 499 -1.12 -9.10 -23.01
C ALA A 499 -0.83 -10.53 -23.48
N LEU A 500 0.27 -10.68 -24.22
CA LEU A 500 0.78 -11.97 -24.69
C LEU A 500 2.01 -12.37 -23.87
N ASP A 501 1.89 -13.47 -23.14
CA ASP A 501 2.95 -13.97 -22.28
C ASP A 501 3.96 -14.83 -23.08
N PRO A 502 5.28 -14.67 -22.87
CA PRO A 502 6.29 -15.44 -23.59
C PRO A 502 6.44 -16.88 -23.06
N TRP A 503 7.14 -17.70 -23.85
CA TRP A 503 7.45 -19.10 -23.60
C TRP A 503 8.91 -19.38 -24.03
N PRO A 504 9.70 -20.25 -23.36
CA PRO A 504 9.36 -21.16 -22.27
C PRO A 504 9.43 -20.55 -20.87
N TYR A 505 9.81 -19.27 -20.77
CA TYR A 505 9.90 -18.52 -19.53
C TYR A 505 8.77 -17.48 -19.51
N SER A 506 7.82 -17.63 -18.58
CA SER A 506 6.62 -16.79 -18.46
C SER A 506 6.87 -15.46 -17.73
N GLY A 507 5.91 -14.56 -17.79
CA GLY A 507 5.80 -13.39 -16.91
C GLY A 507 5.57 -13.80 -15.45
N GLY A 508 5.83 -12.86 -14.54
CA GLY A 508 5.60 -13.04 -13.10
C GLY A 508 4.95 -11.77 -12.55
N LEU A 509 5.79 -10.85 -12.04
CA LEU A 509 5.33 -9.51 -11.65
C LEU A 509 4.59 -8.79 -12.79
N THR A 510 5.11 -8.88 -14.01
CA THR A 510 4.50 -8.28 -15.22
C THR A 510 3.09 -8.78 -15.50
N THR A 511 2.76 -10.03 -15.13
CA THR A 511 1.42 -10.60 -15.24
C THR A 511 0.49 -9.93 -14.23
N CYS A 512 0.92 -9.83 -12.97
CA CYS A 512 0.17 -9.11 -11.93
C CYS A 512 -0.04 -7.63 -12.30
N GLU A 513 0.96 -6.97 -12.88
CA GLU A 513 0.90 -5.57 -13.31
C GLU A 513 -0.04 -5.35 -14.51
N ALA A 514 -0.07 -6.27 -15.47
CA ALA A 514 -1.01 -6.23 -16.58
C ALA A 514 -2.46 -6.34 -16.08
N LEU A 515 -2.74 -7.33 -15.22
CA LEU A 515 -4.05 -7.51 -14.58
C LEU A 515 -4.45 -6.28 -13.76
N LEU A 516 -3.50 -5.71 -13.01
CA LEU A 516 -3.69 -4.47 -12.24
C LEU A 516 -4.10 -3.28 -13.13
N MET A 517 -3.64 -3.26 -14.38
CA MET A 517 -3.93 -2.21 -15.36
C MET A 517 -5.09 -2.56 -16.31
N GLY A 518 -5.90 -3.57 -15.97
CA GLY A 518 -7.08 -3.91 -16.77
C GLY A 518 -6.76 -4.67 -18.06
N VAL A 519 -5.58 -5.27 -18.17
CA VAL A 519 -5.15 -5.99 -19.38
C VAL A 519 -5.15 -7.50 -19.12
N PRO A 520 -6.04 -8.30 -19.77
CA PRO A 520 -6.01 -9.75 -19.65
C PRO A 520 -4.71 -10.31 -20.24
N VAL A 521 -4.16 -11.34 -19.61
CA VAL A 521 -2.90 -11.99 -20.00
C VAL A 521 -3.20 -13.41 -20.46
N ILE A 522 -2.78 -13.76 -21.67
CA ILE A 522 -2.84 -15.14 -22.18
C ILE A 522 -1.48 -15.79 -21.95
N THR A 523 -1.47 -16.97 -21.33
CA THR A 523 -0.22 -17.73 -21.09
C THR A 523 -0.33 -19.17 -21.56
N TYR A 524 0.80 -19.74 -21.98
CA TYR A 524 0.96 -21.18 -22.21
C TYR A 524 2.04 -21.68 -21.25
N PRO A 525 1.72 -22.56 -20.27
CA PRO A 525 2.69 -23.01 -19.29
C PRO A 525 3.90 -23.71 -19.93
N GLY A 526 5.09 -23.23 -19.58
CA GLY A 526 6.36 -23.79 -19.99
C GLY A 526 6.79 -25.05 -19.23
N PRO A 527 7.90 -25.67 -19.64
CA PRO A 527 8.40 -26.94 -19.11
C PRO A 527 9.19 -26.79 -17.81
N SER A 528 9.24 -25.62 -17.18
CA SER A 528 9.99 -25.38 -15.94
C SER A 528 9.17 -24.54 -14.98
N PHE A 529 9.60 -24.42 -13.73
CA PHE A 529 8.96 -23.52 -12.75
C PHE A 529 8.82 -22.09 -13.33
N ALA A 530 9.90 -21.53 -13.87
CA ALA A 530 9.91 -20.22 -14.54
C ALA A 530 8.93 -20.08 -15.72
N GLY A 531 8.47 -21.19 -16.30
CA GLY A 531 7.48 -21.19 -17.38
C GLY A 531 6.03 -21.14 -16.90
N ARG A 532 5.79 -21.20 -15.60
CA ARG A 532 4.45 -21.41 -15.03
C ARG A 532 3.97 -20.27 -14.13
N HIS A 533 4.84 -19.32 -13.77
CA HIS A 533 4.51 -18.16 -12.93
C HIS A 533 3.21 -17.45 -13.35
N SER A 534 3.02 -17.16 -14.64
CA SER A 534 1.79 -16.50 -15.09
C SER A 534 0.56 -17.37 -14.88
N ALA A 535 0.70 -18.69 -15.07
CA ALA A 535 -0.40 -19.62 -14.94
C ALA A 535 -0.88 -19.69 -13.48
N THR A 536 0.02 -19.75 -12.50
CA THR A 536 -0.39 -19.72 -11.09
C THR A 536 -1.09 -18.42 -10.72
N HIS A 537 -0.55 -17.26 -11.15
CA HIS A 537 -1.18 -15.96 -10.87
C HIS A 537 -2.57 -15.85 -11.51
N LEU A 538 -2.75 -16.33 -12.75
CA LEU A 538 -4.04 -16.29 -13.44
C LEU A 538 -5.06 -17.22 -12.79
N VAL A 539 -4.70 -18.46 -12.49
CA VAL A 539 -5.61 -19.42 -11.84
C VAL A 539 -6.04 -18.89 -10.47
N ASN A 540 -5.10 -18.37 -9.68
CA ASN A 540 -5.39 -17.83 -8.36
C ASN A 540 -6.11 -16.47 -8.42
N ALA A 541 -6.02 -15.72 -9.52
CA ALA A 541 -6.87 -14.56 -9.80
C ALA A 541 -8.28 -14.91 -10.30
N GLY A 542 -8.59 -16.21 -10.47
CA GLY A 542 -9.87 -16.69 -10.99
C GLY A 542 -10.02 -16.56 -12.51
N LEU A 543 -8.91 -16.65 -13.25
CA LEU A 543 -8.82 -16.48 -14.71
C LEU A 543 -8.18 -17.71 -15.38
N ALA A 544 -8.53 -18.91 -14.91
CA ALA A 544 -7.95 -20.16 -15.39
C ALA A 544 -8.19 -20.40 -16.90
N GLU A 545 -9.25 -19.82 -17.45
CA GLU A 545 -9.59 -19.83 -18.87
C GLU A 545 -8.57 -19.12 -19.77
N LEU A 546 -7.69 -18.28 -19.20
CA LEU A 546 -6.62 -17.62 -19.95
C LEU A 546 -5.31 -18.43 -19.98
N VAL A 547 -5.32 -19.62 -19.39
CA VAL A 547 -4.18 -20.57 -19.39
C VAL A 547 -4.40 -21.61 -20.48
N ALA A 548 -3.62 -21.49 -21.56
CA ALA A 548 -3.68 -22.40 -22.69
C ALA A 548 -2.99 -23.75 -22.37
N ASP A 549 -3.47 -24.83 -23.00
CA ASP A 549 -2.89 -26.18 -22.95
C ASP A 549 -1.98 -26.48 -24.16
N GLY A 550 -1.87 -25.55 -25.10
CA GLY A 550 -1.00 -25.63 -26.26
C GLY A 550 -1.07 -24.39 -27.13
N TRP A 551 -0.20 -24.31 -28.13
CA TRP A 551 -0.08 -23.14 -29.01
C TRP A 551 -1.33 -22.85 -29.85
N GLU A 552 -2.10 -23.88 -30.25
CA GLU A 552 -3.37 -23.65 -30.94
C GLU A 552 -4.39 -22.98 -30.03
N HIS A 553 -4.58 -23.50 -28.81
CA HIS A 553 -5.48 -22.91 -27.83
C HIS A 553 -5.03 -21.49 -27.45
N TYR A 554 -3.73 -21.26 -27.27
CA TYR A 554 -3.16 -19.93 -27.04
C TYR A 554 -3.56 -18.93 -28.14
N ARG A 555 -3.49 -19.34 -29.42
CA ARG A 555 -3.96 -18.51 -30.54
C ARG A 555 -5.46 -18.30 -30.52
N SER A 556 -6.24 -19.36 -30.28
CA SER A 556 -7.70 -19.27 -30.22
C SER A 556 -8.18 -18.32 -29.12
N LEU A 557 -7.53 -18.30 -27.95
CA LEU A 557 -7.82 -17.33 -26.89
C LEU A 557 -7.56 -15.89 -27.35
N ALA A 558 -6.42 -15.66 -28.02
CA ALA A 558 -6.06 -14.33 -28.51
C ALA A 558 -7.05 -13.82 -29.57
N VAL A 559 -7.45 -14.68 -30.51
CA VAL A 559 -8.45 -14.36 -31.54
C VAL A 559 -9.84 -14.17 -30.92
N GLY A 560 -10.22 -15.03 -29.96
CA GLY A 560 -11.50 -14.94 -29.25
C GLY A 560 -11.66 -13.60 -28.53
N LEU A 561 -10.69 -13.24 -27.67
CA LEU A 561 -10.70 -11.96 -26.96
C LEU A 561 -10.68 -10.75 -27.89
N ALA A 562 -9.95 -10.83 -29.01
CA ALA A 562 -9.88 -9.75 -29.99
C ALA A 562 -11.16 -9.59 -30.84
N SER A 563 -12.02 -10.61 -30.89
CA SER A 563 -13.23 -10.62 -31.72
C SER A 563 -14.46 -9.98 -31.07
N ASP A 564 -14.46 -9.84 -29.74
CA ASP A 564 -15.55 -9.26 -28.96
C ASP A 564 -15.04 -8.12 -28.07
N LEU A 565 -14.99 -6.91 -28.64
CA LEU A 565 -14.47 -5.73 -27.97
C LEU A 565 -15.35 -5.26 -26.81
N ASP A 566 -16.66 -5.52 -26.84
CA ASP A 566 -17.58 -5.12 -25.77
C ASP A 566 -17.35 -5.97 -24.51
N THR A 567 -17.21 -7.29 -24.69
CA THR A 567 -16.83 -8.19 -23.61
C THR A 567 -15.42 -7.87 -23.10
N LEU A 568 -14.46 -7.62 -23.99
CA LEU A 568 -13.09 -7.25 -23.60
C LEU A 568 -13.05 -5.93 -22.81
N ALA A 569 -13.87 -4.94 -23.18
CA ALA A 569 -13.99 -3.68 -22.43
C ALA A 569 -14.59 -3.90 -21.04
N THR A 570 -15.56 -4.81 -20.91
CA THR A 570 -16.15 -5.21 -19.63
C THR A 570 -15.12 -5.90 -18.73
N ILE A 571 -14.37 -6.87 -19.27
CA ILE A 571 -13.27 -7.54 -18.56
C ILE A 571 -12.26 -6.52 -18.04
N ARG A 572 -11.83 -5.59 -18.90
CA ARG A 572 -10.87 -4.54 -18.56
C ARG A 572 -11.28 -3.70 -17.35
N GLN A 573 -12.56 -3.31 -17.26
CA GLN A 573 -13.08 -2.51 -16.16
C GLN A 573 -13.05 -3.26 -14.81
N GLY A 574 -13.29 -4.58 -14.82
CA GLY A 574 -13.35 -5.40 -13.61
C GLY A 574 -12.00 -5.98 -13.13
N LEU A 575 -11.04 -6.16 -14.04
CA LEU A 575 -9.85 -7.00 -13.80
C LEU A 575 -8.98 -6.54 -12.64
N ARG A 576 -8.81 -5.22 -12.46
CA ARG A 576 -8.05 -4.65 -11.33
C ARG A 576 -8.67 -5.05 -10.00
N GLN A 577 -10.00 -4.97 -9.89
CA GLN A 577 -10.69 -5.29 -8.66
C GLN A 577 -10.70 -6.80 -8.42
N GLN A 578 -10.84 -7.60 -9.48
CA GLN A 578 -10.72 -9.05 -9.41
C GLN A 578 -9.36 -9.48 -8.87
N LEU A 579 -8.25 -8.93 -9.41
CA LEU A 579 -6.91 -9.20 -8.89
C LEU A 579 -6.79 -8.83 -7.40
N LYS A 580 -7.20 -7.62 -7.03
CA LYS A 580 -7.11 -7.12 -5.64
C LYS A 580 -7.92 -7.96 -4.64
N ASN A 581 -9.04 -8.53 -5.07
CA ASN A 581 -9.90 -9.38 -4.25
C ASN A 581 -9.49 -10.86 -4.27
N SER A 582 -8.55 -11.24 -5.13
CA SER A 582 -8.12 -12.63 -5.26
C SER A 582 -7.09 -13.03 -4.19
N PRO A 583 -6.90 -14.34 -3.95
CA PRO A 583 -5.83 -14.86 -3.10
C PRO A 583 -4.43 -14.31 -3.41
N VAL A 584 -4.15 -13.90 -4.65
CA VAL A 584 -2.85 -13.32 -5.07
C VAL A 584 -2.51 -12.06 -4.27
N CYS A 585 -3.52 -11.28 -3.85
CA CYS A 585 -3.37 -10.05 -3.07
C CYS A 585 -3.84 -10.18 -1.60
N ASP A 586 -4.22 -11.39 -1.15
CA ASP A 586 -4.75 -11.63 0.20
C ASP A 586 -3.63 -11.96 1.20
N ALA A 587 -2.98 -10.92 1.71
CA ALA A 587 -1.85 -11.04 2.62
C ALA A 587 -2.16 -11.75 3.96
N PRO A 588 -3.29 -11.46 4.65
CA PRO A 588 -3.68 -12.21 5.85
C PRO A 588 -3.83 -13.71 5.57
N ARG A 589 -4.48 -14.08 4.46
CA ARG A 589 -4.65 -15.49 4.08
C ARG A 589 -3.32 -16.16 3.75
N PHE A 590 -2.46 -15.50 2.99
CA PHE A 590 -1.12 -16.01 2.68
C PHE A 590 -0.30 -16.21 3.96
N ALA A 591 -0.28 -15.21 4.86
CA ALA A 591 0.44 -15.27 6.13
C ALA A 591 -0.02 -16.44 7.01
N ARG A 592 -1.34 -16.72 7.04
CA ARG A 592 -1.89 -17.89 7.73
C ARG A 592 -1.34 -19.21 7.16
N HIS A 593 -1.40 -19.40 5.84
CA HIS A 593 -0.91 -20.62 5.20
C HIS A 593 0.61 -20.77 5.31
N PHE A 594 1.35 -19.67 5.20
CA PHE A 594 2.80 -19.65 5.43
C PHE A 594 3.12 -20.06 6.87
N THR A 595 2.37 -19.54 7.86
CA THR A 595 2.53 -19.90 9.27
C THR A 595 2.35 -21.40 9.49
N ILE A 596 1.28 -21.96 8.93
CA ILE A 596 0.96 -23.40 8.96
C ILE A 596 2.11 -24.21 8.34
N ALA A 597 2.63 -23.78 7.18
CA ALA A 597 3.72 -24.47 6.50
C ALA A 597 5.02 -24.49 7.33
N MET A 598 5.44 -23.33 7.86
CA MET A 598 6.66 -23.23 8.68
C MET A 598 6.54 -24.04 9.97
N ARG A 599 5.35 -24.06 10.59
CA ARG A 599 5.07 -24.88 11.76
C ARG A 599 5.13 -26.37 11.46
N ALA A 600 4.49 -26.80 10.37
CA ALA A 600 4.46 -28.22 9.99
C ALA A 600 5.87 -28.78 9.78
N ILE A 601 6.72 -28.07 9.03
CA ILE A 601 8.10 -28.53 8.77
C ILE A 601 8.98 -28.48 10.02
N TRP A 602 8.77 -27.50 10.90
CA TRP A 602 9.49 -27.43 12.17
C TRP A 602 9.11 -28.59 13.09
N GLN A 603 7.81 -28.82 13.28
CA GLN A 603 7.32 -29.92 14.11
C GLN A 603 7.81 -31.27 13.58
N ARG A 604 7.82 -31.45 12.25
CA ARG A 604 8.39 -32.63 11.62
C ARG A 604 9.89 -32.80 11.90
N TYR A 605 10.66 -31.71 11.88
CA TYR A 605 12.08 -31.72 12.28
C TYR A 605 12.25 -32.09 13.76
N CYS A 606 11.42 -31.54 14.66
CA CYS A 606 11.42 -31.90 16.08
C CYS A 606 11.13 -33.38 16.32
N GLU A 607 10.25 -33.98 15.52
CA GLU A 607 9.95 -35.42 15.52
C GLU A 607 11.10 -36.29 14.99
N GLY A 608 12.18 -35.69 14.46
CA GLY A 608 13.33 -36.41 13.90
C GLY A 608 13.02 -37.11 12.57
N LYS A 609 11.98 -36.67 11.86
CA LYS A 609 11.60 -37.22 10.56
C LYS A 609 12.32 -36.49 9.43
N GLU A 610 12.69 -37.24 8.39
CA GLU A 610 13.26 -36.69 7.16
C GLU A 610 12.27 -35.75 6.44
N PRO A 611 12.74 -34.70 5.74
CA PRO A 611 11.88 -33.84 4.94
C PRO A 611 11.01 -34.62 3.93
N ALA A 612 9.73 -34.26 3.84
CA ALA A 612 8.79 -34.82 2.87
C ALA A 612 7.95 -33.72 2.23
N ALA A 613 7.41 -33.95 1.02
CA ALA A 613 6.56 -32.96 0.36
C ALA A 613 5.33 -32.64 1.21
N LEU A 614 5.00 -31.36 1.35
CA LEU A 614 3.92 -30.85 2.20
C LEU A 614 2.85 -30.22 1.32
N THR A 615 1.59 -30.59 1.52
CA THR A 615 0.44 -29.93 0.90
C THR A 615 -0.41 -29.28 1.99
N ILE A 616 -0.71 -28.00 1.80
CA ILE A 616 -1.65 -27.26 2.64
C ILE A 616 -2.97 -27.15 1.86
N GLY A 617 -4.06 -27.62 2.44
CA GLY A 617 -5.38 -27.48 1.81
C GLY A 617 -6.03 -26.12 2.12
N LYS A 618 -7.16 -25.84 1.44
CA LYS A 618 -7.79 -24.50 1.49
C LYS A 618 -8.30 -24.12 2.88
N GLN A 619 -8.61 -25.10 3.72
CA GLN A 619 -9.05 -24.85 5.10
C GLN A 619 -7.86 -24.71 6.07
N GLY A 620 -6.63 -24.97 5.61
CA GLY A 620 -5.40 -24.87 6.40
C GLY A 620 -4.91 -26.22 6.95
N GLU A 621 -5.44 -27.32 6.44
CA GLU A 621 -4.99 -28.67 6.78
C GLU A 621 -3.60 -28.95 6.19
N ALA A 622 -2.62 -29.24 7.05
CA ALA A 622 -1.26 -29.56 6.65
C ALA A 622 -1.06 -31.07 6.53
N ARG A 623 -0.66 -31.59 5.37
CA ARG A 623 -0.42 -33.02 5.17
C ARG A 623 0.88 -33.29 4.41
N PHE A 624 1.76 -34.08 5.01
CA PHE A 624 2.95 -34.61 4.33
C PHE A 624 2.60 -35.80 3.44
N ALA A 625 3.34 -35.98 2.34
CA ALA A 625 3.09 -37.03 1.35
C ALA A 625 3.20 -38.46 1.91
N ASP A 626 3.95 -38.65 2.98
CA ASP A 626 4.13 -39.93 3.67
C ASP A 626 3.19 -40.13 4.88
N ASP A 627 2.38 -39.12 5.23
CA ASP A 627 1.43 -39.17 6.33
C ASP A 627 -0.01 -39.49 5.83
N LYS A 628 -0.71 -40.35 6.57
CA LYS A 628 -2.10 -40.75 6.23
C LYS A 628 -3.16 -39.72 6.60
N HIS A 629 -2.89 -38.88 7.59
CA HIS A 629 -3.82 -37.90 8.12
C HIS A 629 -3.16 -36.52 8.21
N PRO A 630 -3.93 -35.41 8.17
CA PRO A 630 -3.38 -34.09 8.42
C PRO A 630 -2.70 -34.00 9.79
N MET A 631 -1.59 -33.26 9.84
CA MET A 631 -0.84 -32.99 11.06
C MET A 631 -1.61 -32.02 11.96
N HIS A 632 -1.65 -32.32 13.26
CA HIS A 632 -2.10 -31.37 14.27
C HIS A 632 -0.93 -30.44 14.64
N LEU A 633 -1.08 -29.15 14.35
CA LEU A 633 -0.02 -28.17 14.57
C LEU A 633 0.02 -27.69 16.02
N LEU A 634 1.22 -27.62 16.56
CA LEU A 634 1.51 -26.99 17.83
C LEU A 634 1.95 -25.54 17.60
N HIS A 635 1.38 -24.64 18.37
CA HIS A 635 1.68 -23.22 18.36
C HIS A 635 2.31 -22.88 19.71
N PRO A 636 3.10 -21.79 19.82
CA PRO A 636 3.56 -21.32 21.10
C PRO A 636 2.40 -21.16 22.02
N ALA A 637 2.61 -21.57 23.27
CA ALA A 637 1.83 -21.00 24.35
C ALA A 637 1.82 -19.52 24.07
N THR A 638 0.65 -18.99 23.68
CA THR A 638 0.42 -17.56 23.71
C THR A 638 0.98 -17.15 25.05
N GLU A 639 2.01 -16.28 25.03
CA GLU A 639 2.48 -15.66 26.26
C GLU A 639 1.21 -15.41 27.05
N LYS A 640 1.12 -16.04 28.24
CA LYS A 640 0.07 -15.74 29.19
C LYS A 640 -0.12 -14.26 29.05
N THR A 641 -1.28 -13.93 28.46
CA THR A 641 -1.61 -12.60 28.01
C THR A 641 -1.05 -11.71 29.08
N THR A 642 -0.07 -10.86 28.74
CA THR A 642 0.41 -9.87 29.71
C THR A 642 -0.84 -9.37 30.39
N LEU A 643 -0.84 -9.32 31.73
CA LEU A 643 -2.02 -8.99 32.56
C LEU A 643 -2.74 -7.69 32.12
N GLU A 644 -2.18 -6.98 31.14
CA GLU A 644 -2.71 -5.86 30.38
C GLU A 644 -3.75 -6.20 29.27
N GLU A 645 -3.76 -7.35 28.56
CA GLU A 645 -4.85 -7.64 27.59
C GLU A 645 -6.04 -8.43 28.19
N ALA A 646 -5.95 -8.88 29.45
CA ALA A 646 -7.07 -9.50 30.15
C ALA A 646 -8.16 -8.49 30.58
N GLU A 647 -7.95 -7.19 30.34
CA GLU A 647 -8.80 -6.11 30.85
C GLU A 647 -9.84 -5.57 29.84
N VAL A 648 -9.90 -6.11 28.62
CA VAL A 648 -10.83 -5.64 27.56
C VAL A 648 -11.92 -6.68 27.30
N PHE A 649 -13.19 -6.33 27.55
CA PHE A 649 -14.33 -7.20 27.28
C PHE A 649 -14.44 -7.52 25.78
N ARG A 650 -14.71 -8.79 25.45
CA ARG A 650 -15.05 -9.25 24.09
C ARG A 650 -16.25 -10.19 24.15
N PHE A 651 -17.14 -10.09 23.17
CA PHE A 651 -18.25 -11.05 23.01
C PHE A 651 -17.73 -12.40 22.50
N ALA A 652 -18.12 -13.49 23.15
CA ALA A 652 -17.77 -14.86 22.77
C ALA A 652 -19.05 -15.65 22.44
N LEU A 653 -19.52 -15.54 21.20
CA LEU A 653 -20.78 -16.15 20.76
C LEU A 653 -20.61 -17.65 20.44
N GLU A 654 -21.60 -18.47 20.83
CA GLU A 654 -21.71 -19.84 20.30
C GLU A 654 -22.56 -19.83 19.02
N GLY A 655 -21.91 -20.12 17.89
CA GLY A 655 -22.52 -20.07 16.57
C GLY A 655 -22.75 -18.64 16.06
N LYS A 656 -23.35 -18.51 14.87
CA LYS A 656 -23.64 -17.23 14.24
C LYS A 656 -25.03 -16.70 14.62
N ILE A 657 -25.20 -15.39 14.47
CA ILE A 657 -26.49 -14.69 14.57
C ILE A 657 -27.22 -14.86 13.24
N VAL A 658 -28.29 -15.65 13.26
CA VAL A 658 -29.11 -15.91 12.08
C VAL A 658 -30.03 -14.71 11.84
N THR A 659 -29.81 -14.01 10.74
CA THR A 659 -30.51 -12.78 10.38
C THR A 659 -31.39 -13.01 9.16
N VAL A 660 -32.66 -12.65 9.24
CA VAL A 660 -33.59 -12.67 8.09
C VAL A 660 -33.94 -11.23 7.72
N ASP A 661 -33.55 -10.83 6.52
CA ASP A 661 -33.71 -9.46 5.99
C ASP A 661 -34.74 -9.44 4.86
N ASN A 662 -35.99 -9.10 5.19
CA ASN A 662 -37.07 -9.01 4.21
C ASN A 662 -37.12 -7.63 3.55
N GLY A 663 -36.93 -7.59 2.23
CA GLY A 663 -36.84 -6.35 1.45
C GLY A 663 -35.41 -5.83 1.28
N SER A 664 -34.42 -6.61 1.74
CA SER A 664 -32.98 -6.31 1.66
C SER A 664 -32.61 -4.95 2.28
N ILE A 665 -33.20 -4.62 3.43
CA ILE A 665 -32.98 -3.35 4.13
C ILE A 665 -31.54 -3.28 4.61
N LEU A 666 -31.06 -4.36 5.22
CA LEU A 666 -29.72 -4.44 5.75
C LEU A 666 -28.72 -4.70 4.61
N ALA A 667 -28.99 -5.69 3.77
CA ALA A 667 -28.07 -6.12 2.70
C ALA A 667 -27.80 -5.06 1.63
N SER A 668 -28.70 -4.09 1.43
CA SER A 668 -28.49 -2.95 0.52
C SER A 668 -27.79 -1.76 1.17
N THR A 669 -27.52 -1.78 2.47
CA THR A 669 -26.89 -0.67 3.21
C THR A 669 -25.35 -0.77 3.14
N PRO A 670 -24.62 0.34 2.92
CA PRO A 670 -23.15 0.33 2.84
C PRO A 670 -22.44 -0.27 4.07
N GLY A 671 -23.04 -0.14 5.26
CA GLY A 671 -22.51 -0.68 6.51
C GLY A 671 -22.58 -2.21 6.64
N PHE A 672 -23.33 -2.89 5.78
CA PHE A 672 -23.50 -4.35 5.85
C PHE A 672 -22.19 -5.11 5.66
N THR A 673 -21.31 -4.63 4.78
CA THR A 673 -19.98 -5.22 4.56
C THR A 673 -19.15 -5.23 5.85
N ASN A 674 -19.21 -4.16 6.65
CA ASN A 674 -18.50 -4.09 7.92
C ASN A 674 -19.10 -5.03 8.96
N LEU A 675 -20.43 -5.18 8.95
CA LEU A 675 -21.13 -6.13 9.81
C LEU A 675 -20.78 -7.59 9.46
N GLN A 676 -20.62 -7.92 8.18
CA GLN A 676 -20.15 -9.25 7.74
C GLN A 676 -18.70 -9.54 8.15
N LYS A 677 -17.81 -8.55 8.10
CA LYS A 677 -16.39 -8.70 8.51
C LYS A 677 -16.22 -9.12 9.97
N LEU A 678 -17.21 -8.89 10.82
CA LEU A 678 -17.20 -9.36 12.21
C LEU A 678 -17.25 -10.89 12.30
N GLY A 679 -17.64 -11.59 11.23
CA GLY A 679 -17.76 -13.06 11.19
C GLY A 679 -18.90 -13.61 12.05
N ALA A 680 -19.68 -12.74 12.70
CA ALA A 680 -20.69 -13.10 13.69
C ALA A 680 -22.08 -13.39 13.10
N PHE A 681 -22.35 -13.06 11.83
CA PHE A 681 -23.68 -13.10 11.23
C PHE A 681 -23.78 -14.13 10.10
N ALA A 682 -24.94 -14.78 10.00
CA ALA A 682 -25.40 -15.55 8.85
C ALA A 682 -26.73 -14.93 8.38
N THR A 683 -26.76 -14.31 7.20
CA THR A 683 -27.87 -13.46 6.76
C THR A 683 -28.60 -14.08 5.58
N ILE A 684 -29.93 -14.10 5.64
CA ILE A 684 -30.82 -14.50 4.55
C ILE A 684 -31.57 -13.24 4.09
N ALA A 685 -31.31 -12.78 2.86
CA ALA A 685 -31.89 -11.55 2.33
C ALA A 685 -32.86 -11.86 1.18
N PHE A 686 -34.11 -11.41 1.33
CA PHE A 686 -35.14 -11.47 0.29
C PHE A 686 -35.21 -10.12 -0.43
N ASP A 687 -35.05 -10.13 -1.75
CA ASP A 687 -34.88 -8.92 -2.55
C ASP A 687 -35.89 -8.84 -3.71
N PRO A 688 -37.15 -8.48 -3.45
CA PRO A 688 -38.22 -8.49 -4.46
C PRO A 688 -37.91 -7.60 -5.66
N SER A 689 -37.23 -6.47 -5.44
CA SER A 689 -36.96 -5.46 -6.47
C SER A 689 -35.49 -5.38 -6.89
N SER A 690 -34.66 -6.37 -6.54
CA SER A 690 -33.24 -6.44 -6.90
C SER A 690 -32.43 -5.18 -6.50
N LYS A 691 -32.62 -4.71 -5.26
CA LYS A 691 -31.90 -3.56 -4.68
C LYS A 691 -30.43 -3.87 -4.45
N VAL A 692 -30.08 -5.13 -4.19
CA VAL A 692 -28.70 -5.54 -3.91
C VAL A 692 -27.95 -5.76 -5.21
N LYS A 693 -27.21 -4.74 -5.66
CA LYS A 693 -26.47 -4.78 -6.93
C LYS A 693 -25.21 -5.64 -6.91
N ASN A 694 -24.64 -5.88 -5.72
CA ASN A 694 -23.37 -6.57 -5.51
C ASN A 694 -23.52 -7.87 -4.71
N ALA A 695 -24.65 -8.56 -4.84
CA ALA A 695 -24.98 -9.74 -4.04
C ALA A 695 -23.89 -10.82 -4.07
N GLN A 696 -23.34 -11.15 -5.25
CA GLN A 696 -22.27 -12.14 -5.40
C GLN A 696 -20.99 -11.76 -4.62
N GLN A 697 -20.65 -10.47 -4.58
CA GLN A 697 -19.51 -9.98 -3.79
C GLN A 697 -19.79 -10.13 -2.29
N LEU A 698 -20.98 -9.78 -1.84
CA LEU A 698 -21.40 -9.90 -0.43
C LEU A 698 -21.50 -11.36 0.04
N GLN A 699 -21.85 -12.28 -0.87
CA GLN A 699 -21.84 -13.73 -0.62
C GLN A 699 -20.43 -14.31 -0.47
N GLN A 700 -19.42 -13.70 -1.09
CA GLN A 700 -18.02 -14.14 -0.98
C GLN A 700 -17.33 -13.58 0.28
N GLN A 701 -17.80 -12.44 0.79
CA GLN A 701 -17.20 -11.74 1.94
C GLN A 701 -17.76 -12.18 3.29
N GLY A 702 -18.90 -12.86 3.32
CA GLY A 702 -19.54 -13.35 4.53
C GLY A 702 -20.64 -14.36 4.21
N GLU A 703 -21.32 -14.85 5.24
CA GLU A 703 -22.41 -15.81 5.05
C GLU A 703 -23.71 -15.05 4.74
N LEU A 704 -23.95 -14.80 3.45
CA LEU A 704 -25.18 -14.23 2.91
C LEU A 704 -25.86 -15.25 1.98
N HIS A 705 -27.16 -15.46 2.16
CA HIS A 705 -28.03 -16.15 1.22
C HIS A 705 -28.98 -15.11 0.62
N HIS A 706 -28.77 -14.75 -0.65
CA HIS A 706 -29.56 -13.72 -1.33
C HIS A 706 -30.55 -14.37 -2.30
N TYR A 707 -31.82 -14.00 -2.16
CA TYR A 707 -32.92 -14.49 -2.97
C TYR A 707 -33.55 -13.33 -3.75
N PRO A 708 -33.09 -13.06 -4.98
CA PRO A 708 -33.68 -12.02 -5.83
C PRO A 708 -35.07 -12.45 -6.31
N HIS A 709 -35.97 -11.48 -6.48
CA HIS A 709 -37.34 -11.69 -6.99
C HIS A 709 -38.19 -12.67 -6.16
N VAL A 710 -37.88 -12.79 -4.87
CA VAL A 710 -38.67 -13.52 -3.87
C VAL A 710 -38.89 -12.60 -2.67
N VAL A 711 -40.01 -12.77 -1.98
CA VAL A 711 -40.37 -11.97 -0.80
C VAL A 711 -41.14 -12.83 0.20
N LEU A 712 -41.05 -12.48 1.48
CA LEU A 712 -41.90 -13.12 2.48
C LEU A 712 -43.35 -12.63 2.39
N GLY A 713 -44.30 -13.51 2.70
CA GLY A 713 -45.73 -13.23 2.66
C GLY A 713 -46.56 -14.41 3.20
N ASP A 714 -47.70 -14.66 2.56
CA ASP A 714 -48.67 -15.71 2.93
C ASP A 714 -48.55 -16.98 2.06
N GLY A 715 -47.52 -17.07 1.21
CA GLY A 715 -47.30 -18.19 0.30
C GLY A 715 -48.16 -18.14 -0.97
N GLN A 716 -48.99 -17.11 -1.14
CA GLN A 716 -49.77 -16.89 -2.36
C GLN A 716 -49.01 -15.96 -3.33
N ASP A 717 -49.27 -16.09 -4.63
CA ASP A 717 -48.70 -15.18 -5.63
C ASP A 717 -49.17 -13.74 -5.38
N ALA A 718 -48.22 -12.80 -5.49
CA ALA A 718 -48.44 -11.37 -5.33
C ALA A 718 -48.08 -10.61 -6.62
N THR A 719 -48.35 -9.31 -6.62
CA THR A 719 -47.93 -8.40 -7.69
C THR A 719 -46.87 -7.44 -7.18
N LEU A 720 -45.71 -7.41 -7.82
CA LEU A 720 -44.72 -6.36 -7.66
C LEU A 720 -45.12 -5.15 -8.52
N HIS A 721 -45.44 -4.05 -7.87
CA HIS A 721 -45.70 -2.75 -8.48
C HIS A 721 -44.37 -2.02 -8.68
N VAL A 722 -43.84 -2.08 -9.90
CA VAL A 722 -42.59 -1.40 -10.27
C VAL A 722 -42.89 0.07 -10.47
N CYS A 723 -42.31 0.92 -9.63
CA CYS A 723 -42.52 2.36 -9.62
C CYS A 723 -41.42 3.09 -10.42
N LEU A 724 -41.67 4.36 -10.76
CA LEU A 724 -40.72 5.20 -11.49
C LEU A 724 -39.39 5.35 -10.74
N ASP A 725 -39.47 5.55 -9.42
CA ASP A 725 -38.33 5.39 -8.53
C ASP A 725 -38.23 3.90 -8.12
N PRO A 726 -37.13 3.21 -8.47
CA PRO A 726 -36.91 1.83 -8.05
C PRO A 726 -37.00 1.62 -6.53
N ALA A 727 -36.61 2.62 -5.72
CA ALA A 727 -36.68 2.54 -4.26
C ALA A 727 -38.12 2.46 -3.72
N MET A 728 -39.10 2.88 -4.52
CA MET A 728 -40.54 2.85 -4.20
C MET A 728 -41.26 1.65 -4.83
N SER A 729 -40.55 0.71 -5.45
CA SER A 729 -41.16 -0.52 -5.97
C SER A 729 -41.51 -1.47 -4.83
N ALA A 730 -42.73 -2.01 -4.85
CA ALA A 730 -43.35 -2.65 -3.68
C ALA A 730 -44.33 -3.77 -4.06
N THR A 731 -44.55 -4.76 -3.19
CA THR A 731 -45.70 -5.68 -3.38
C THR A 731 -47.02 -5.02 -2.95
N LEU A 732 -46.93 -4.02 -2.09
CA LEU A 732 -48.05 -3.17 -1.72
C LEU A 732 -48.40 -2.20 -2.88
N GLU A 733 -49.69 -1.94 -3.06
CA GLU A 733 -50.17 -1.04 -4.11
C GLU A 733 -49.96 0.43 -3.68
N PRO A 734 -49.39 1.32 -4.52
CA PRO A 734 -49.26 2.75 -4.19
C PRO A 734 -50.60 3.44 -3.89
N LEU A 735 -50.59 4.44 -3.01
CA LEU A 735 -51.74 5.29 -2.75
C LEU A 735 -52.03 6.25 -3.93
N PRO A 736 -53.25 6.77 -4.08
CA PRO A 736 -53.56 7.84 -5.02
C PRO A 736 -52.66 9.08 -4.82
N ALA A 737 -52.32 9.79 -5.89
CA ALA A 737 -51.36 10.91 -5.84
C ALA A 737 -51.81 12.08 -4.94
N ASP A 738 -53.12 12.29 -4.82
CA ASP A 738 -53.75 13.30 -3.97
C ASP A 738 -53.72 12.95 -2.47
N GLU A 739 -53.45 11.68 -2.13
CA GLU A 739 -53.25 11.21 -0.75
C GLU A 739 -51.76 11.23 -0.33
N GLN A 740 -50.85 11.65 -1.23
CA GLN A 740 -49.40 11.63 -1.00
C GLN A 740 -48.77 13.03 -1.02
N LEU A 741 -47.63 13.17 -0.33
CA LEU A 741 -46.79 14.37 -0.42
C LEU A 741 -46.30 14.59 -1.86
N SER A 742 -46.16 15.85 -2.27
CA SER A 742 -45.80 16.23 -3.64
C SER A 742 -44.49 15.58 -4.13
N GLY A 743 -43.51 15.40 -3.25
CA GLY A 743 -42.25 14.71 -3.57
C GLY A 743 -42.41 13.22 -3.90
N ASN A 744 -43.46 12.56 -3.43
CA ASN A 744 -43.68 11.12 -3.63
C ASN A 744 -44.50 10.80 -4.89
N GLN A 745 -45.32 11.76 -5.36
CA GLN A 745 -46.28 11.54 -6.44
C GLN A 745 -45.64 11.03 -7.74
N GLN A 746 -44.47 11.55 -8.12
CA GLN A 746 -43.74 11.05 -9.28
C GLN A 746 -43.03 9.73 -8.96
N ALA A 747 -42.43 9.62 -7.78
CA ALA A 747 -41.64 8.46 -7.37
C ALA A 747 -42.48 7.17 -7.34
N THR A 748 -43.71 7.22 -6.82
CA THR A 748 -44.62 6.05 -6.71
C THR A 748 -45.42 5.75 -7.97
N ARG A 749 -45.15 6.42 -9.10
CA ARG A 749 -45.89 6.19 -10.33
C ARG A 749 -45.54 4.79 -10.88
N VAL A 750 -46.51 3.88 -10.88
CA VAL A 750 -46.33 2.51 -11.40
C VAL A 750 -46.05 2.53 -12.90
N ILE A 751 -44.90 1.99 -13.30
CA ILE A 751 -44.47 1.83 -14.70
C ILE A 751 -44.64 0.40 -15.20
N ALA A 752 -44.63 -0.61 -14.31
CA ALA A 752 -44.90 -2.00 -14.65
C ALA A 752 -45.52 -2.77 -13.46
N ARG A 753 -46.22 -3.86 -13.76
CA ARG A 753 -46.75 -4.82 -12.76
C ARG A 753 -46.25 -6.21 -13.12
N LEU A 754 -45.51 -6.84 -12.21
CA LEU A 754 -44.90 -8.14 -12.42
C LEU A 754 -45.44 -9.15 -11.40
N PRO A 755 -45.72 -10.41 -11.79
CA PRO A 755 -46.02 -11.45 -10.83
C PRO A 755 -44.78 -11.74 -9.97
N ILE A 756 -44.97 -11.97 -8.68
CA ILE A 756 -43.90 -12.38 -7.76
C ILE A 756 -44.45 -13.41 -6.77
N SER A 757 -43.70 -14.50 -6.57
CA SER A 757 -44.08 -15.51 -5.59
C SER A 757 -43.71 -15.06 -4.18
N THR A 758 -44.59 -15.33 -3.23
CA THR A 758 -44.33 -15.09 -1.81
C THR A 758 -44.05 -16.40 -1.08
N LEU A 759 -43.29 -16.34 0.01
CA LEU A 759 -42.96 -17.48 0.84
C LEU A 759 -43.41 -17.23 2.29
N GLN A 760 -44.03 -18.21 2.94
CA GLN A 760 -44.35 -18.09 4.37
C GLN A 760 -43.07 -18.22 5.20
N LEU A 761 -42.94 -17.40 6.25
CA LEU A 761 -41.75 -17.43 7.10
C LEU A 761 -41.55 -18.80 7.76
N ASP A 762 -42.64 -19.47 8.14
CA ASP A 762 -42.61 -20.80 8.77
C ASP A 762 -42.30 -21.96 7.81
N ASP A 763 -42.35 -21.71 6.49
CA ASP A 763 -42.11 -22.71 5.44
C ASP A 763 -40.66 -22.71 4.92
N ILE A 764 -39.76 -21.89 5.49
CA ILE A 764 -38.35 -21.86 5.10
C ILE A 764 -37.64 -23.12 5.63
N GLU A 765 -37.38 -24.08 4.73
CA GLU A 765 -36.65 -25.31 5.06
C GLU A 765 -35.19 -25.03 5.48
N GLY A 766 -34.73 -25.71 6.54
CA GLY A 766 -33.36 -25.57 7.06
C GLY A 766 -33.12 -24.39 8.01
N LEU A 767 -34.15 -23.57 8.28
CA LEU A 767 -34.07 -22.46 9.23
C LEU A 767 -34.43 -22.92 10.64
N GLU A 768 -33.44 -23.35 11.43
CA GLU A 768 -33.66 -23.87 12.80
C GLU A 768 -34.14 -22.79 13.79
N SER A 769 -33.58 -21.58 13.70
CA SER A 769 -33.96 -20.43 14.52
C SER A 769 -33.57 -19.12 13.83
N ILE A 770 -34.40 -18.08 13.99
CA ILE A 770 -34.06 -16.71 13.59
C ILE A 770 -33.61 -15.99 14.86
N ASP A 771 -32.46 -15.32 14.86
CA ASP A 771 -32.06 -14.47 15.99
C ASP A 771 -32.57 -13.03 15.78
N TRP A 772 -32.44 -12.52 14.55
CA TRP A 772 -32.80 -11.14 14.18
C TRP A 772 -33.64 -11.10 12.90
N LEU A 773 -34.87 -10.61 12.99
CA LEU A 773 -35.80 -10.46 11.86
C LEU A 773 -35.97 -8.98 11.49
N LEU A 774 -35.70 -8.63 10.24
CA LEU A 774 -35.94 -7.31 9.67
C LEU A 774 -37.11 -7.35 8.69
N LEU A 775 -38.05 -6.42 8.88
CA LEU A 775 -39.24 -6.26 8.05
C LEU A 775 -39.28 -4.84 7.47
N ASP A 776 -39.41 -4.74 6.15
CA ASP A 776 -39.51 -3.46 5.46
C ASP A 776 -40.93 -2.89 5.49
N ASN A 777 -41.11 -1.76 4.82
CA ASN A 777 -42.42 -1.11 4.71
C ASN A 777 -43.00 -1.12 3.30
N LEU A 778 -42.40 -1.85 2.37
CA LEU A 778 -42.89 -1.98 0.99
C LEU A 778 -43.55 -3.33 0.73
N ASN A 779 -43.43 -4.26 1.70
CA ASN A 779 -44.11 -5.54 1.70
C ASN A 779 -45.06 -5.65 2.92
N ASP A 780 -46.01 -6.59 2.85
CA ASP A 780 -47.04 -6.78 3.87
C ASP A 780 -46.47 -7.45 5.13
N SER A 781 -45.87 -6.64 6.00
CA SER A 781 -45.25 -7.09 7.25
C SER A 781 -46.22 -7.84 8.17
N LEU A 782 -47.51 -7.48 8.18
CA LEU A 782 -48.49 -8.16 9.04
C LEU A 782 -48.74 -9.58 8.56
N LYS A 783 -48.89 -9.80 7.24
CA LYS A 783 -49.00 -11.17 6.69
C LYS A 783 -47.79 -12.02 7.01
N ILE A 784 -46.58 -11.45 6.92
CA ILE A 784 -45.35 -12.17 7.25
C ILE A 784 -45.37 -12.63 8.71
N LEU A 785 -45.81 -11.75 9.63
CA LEU A 785 -45.94 -12.09 11.05
C LEU A 785 -47.02 -13.16 11.28
N GLU A 786 -48.20 -13.00 10.67
CA GLU A 786 -49.33 -13.95 10.77
C GLU A 786 -48.97 -15.37 10.31
N HIS A 787 -48.10 -15.49 9.31
CA HIS A 787 -47.60 -16.75 8.75
C HIS A 787 -46.17 -17.11 9.21
N GLY A 788 -45.73 -16.54 10.34
CA GLY A 788 -44.39 -16.76 10.92
C GLY A 788 -44.39 -17.16 12.39
N ALA A 789 -45.55 -17.53 12.95
CA ALA A 789 -45.73 -17.71 14.39
C ALA A 789 -44.77 -18.75 15.00
N LYS A 790 -44.44 -19.82 14.27
CA LYS A 790 -43.49 -20.84 14.74
C LYS A 790 -42.06 -20.29 14.78
N SER A 791 -41.62 -19.63 13.71
CA SER A 791 -40.27 -19.05 13.60
C SER A 791 -40.06 -17.94 14.63
N LEU A 792 -41.12 -17.16 14.88
CA LEU A 792 -41.13 -16.08 15.87
C LEU A 792 -41.01 -16.57 17.31
N ALA A 793 -41.25 -17.85 17.61
CA ALA A 793 -41.09 -18.41 18.96
C ALA A 793 -39.61 -18.43 19.41
N ALA A 794 -38.67 -18.52 18.47
CA ALA A 794 -37.23 -18.53 18.74
C ALA A 794 -36.55 -17.15 18.53
N THR A 795 -37.24 -16.20 17.89
CA THR A 795 -36.70 -14.87 17.55
C THR A 795 -36.29 -14.02 18.74
N LEU A 796 -35.10 -13.43 18.71
CA LEU A 796 -34.59 -12.60 19.81
C LEU A 796 -34.88 -11.12 19.59
N LEU A 797 -34.86 -10.65 18.34
CA LEU A 797 -35.06 -9.25 18.01
C LEU A 797 -35.83 -9.09 16.71
N ILE A 798 -36.81 -8.18 16.70
CA ILE A 798 -37.53 -7.82 15.48
C ILE A 798 -37.39 -6.32 15.24
N GLN A 799 -36.95 -5.96 14.04
CA GLN A 799 -36.98 -4.61 13.52
C GLN A 799 -38.05 -4.53 12.43
N ALA A 800 -39.04 -3.66 12.59
CA ALA A 800 -40.04 -3.41 11.55
C ALA A 800 -40.05 -1.93 11.19
N ARG A 801 -39.88 -1.60 9.90
CA ARG A 801 -40.07 -0.23 9.43
C ARG A 801 -41.54 0.12 9.46
N VAL A 802 -41.93 1.11 10.25
CA VAL A 802 -43.31 1.57 10.41
C VAL A 802 -43.50 2.95 9.78
N ASN A 803 -44.67 3.20 9.21
CA ASN A 803 -44.99 4.46 8.54
C ASN A 803 -45.89 5.36 9.42
N PHE A 804 -45.59 6.66 9.38
CA PHE A 804 -46.43 7.73 9.91
C PHE A 804 -47.11 8.52 8.78
N LEU A 805 -46.51 8.48 7.59
CA LEU A 805 -47.07 8.99 6.34
C LEU A 805 -46.94 7.90 5.28
N PRO A 806 -48.00 7.12 5.03
CA PRO A 806 -47.95 6.03 4.08
C PRO A 806 -47.87 6.53 2.64
N THR A 807 -47.20 5.76 1.79
CA THR A 807 -47.13 5.92 0.33
C THR A 807 -47.80 4.77 -0.41
N HIS A 808 -48.03 3.64 0.29
CA HIS A 808 -48.69 2.45 -0.25
C HIS A 808 -49.81 2.00 0.69
N LYS A 809 -50.80 1.29 0.13
CA LYS A 809 -51.89 0.68 0.90
C LYS A 809 -51.34 -0.40 1.83
N ARG A 810 -51.87 -0.47 3.06
CA ARG A 810 -51.52 -1.47 4.08
C ARG A 810 -50.05 -1.48 4.49
N GLN A 811 -49.37 -0.33 4.40
CA GLN A 811 -48.05 -0.22 5.02
C GLN A 811 -48.14 -0.43 6.54
N PRO A 812 -47.09 -1.01 7.15
CA PRO A 812 -47.08 -1.31 8.58
C PRO A 812 -47.25 -0.04 9.43
N GLU A 813 -48.31 -0.04 10.24
CA GLU A 813 -48.53 0.95 11.28
C GLU A 813 -47.99 0.45 12.62
N LEU A 814 -47.36 1.34 13.39
CA LEU A 814 -46.77 0.99 14.69
C LEU A 814 -47.76 0.30 15.62
N THR A 815 -48.99 0.80 15.70
CA THR A 815 -50.03 0.26 16.59
C THR A 815 -50.40 -1.17 16.25
N LEU A 816 -50.58 -1.49 14.96
CA LEU A 816 -50.96 -2.82 14.52
C LEU A 816 -49.84 -3.84 14.71
N VAL A 817 -48.62 -3.48 14.31
CA VAL A 817 -47.44 -4.34 14.50
C VAL A 817 -47.18 -4.57 15.98
N SER A 818 -47.26 -3.53 16.81
CA SER A 818 -47.07 -3.64 18.27
C SER A 818 -48.13 -4.52 18.92
N TYR A 819 -49.39 -4.33 18.53
CA TYR A 819 -50.50 -5.13 19.04
C TYR A 819 -50.30 -6.63 18.73
N TRP A 820 -49.95 -6.95 17.49
CA TRP A 820 -49.72 -8.33 17.06
C TRP A 820 -48.52 -8.95 17.80
N LEU A 821 -47.38 -8.26 17.83
CA LEU A 821 -46.15 -8.74 18.45
C LEU A 821 -46.27 -8.89 19.98
N SER A 822 -47.07 -8.05 20.63
CA SER A 822 -47.33 -8.16 22.08
C SER A 822 -47.95 -9.49 22.50
N ARG A 823 -48.79 -10.08 21.63
CA ARG A 823 -49.41 -11.38 21.85
C ARG A 823 -48.48 -12.57 21.58
N HIS A 824 -47.35 -12.30 20.92
CA HIS A 824 -46.35 -13.30 20.56
C HIS A 824 -45.04 -13.11 21.37
N GLY A 825 -45.15 -12.52 22.55
CA GLY A 825 -44.06 -12.48 23.53
C GLY A 825 -43.06 -11.36 23.33
N PHE A 826 -43.35 -10.35 22.51
CA PHE A 826 -42.48 -9.19 22.31
C PHE A 826 -43.05 -7.92 22.94
N SER A 827 -42.20 -6.95 23.20
CA SER A 827 -42.58 -5.61 23.64
C SER A 827 -41.87 -4.57 22.77
N PHE A 828 -42.62 -3.54 22.37
CA PHE A 828 -42.03 -2.37 21.72
C PHE A 828 -41.01 -1.72 22.67
N TYR A 829 -39.80 -1.48 22.17
CA TYR A 829 -38.69 -0.91 22.95
C TYR A 829 -38.50 0.57 22.64
N ARG A 830 -38.19 0.89 21.37
CA ARG A 830 -37.98 2.27 20.90
C ARG A 830 -38.13 2.38 19.39
N LEU A 831 -38.29 3.62 18.92
CA LEU A 831 -38.08 3.95 17.52
C LEU A 831 -36.59 4.22 17.28
N ASN A 832 -36.13 3.77 16.13
CA ASN A 832 -34.81 4.04 15.60
C ASN A 832 -34.95 4.53 14.15
N ASN A 833 -33.90 5.07 13.55
CA ASN A 833 -33.90 5.44 12.14
C ASN A 833 -35.03 6.36 11.67
N LEU A 834 -35.25 7.46 12.41
CA LEU A 834 -36.32 8.41 12.12
C LEU A 834 -36.12 9.09 10.75
N GLN A 835 -36.97 8.77 9.79
CA GLN A 835 -36.97 9.36 8.45
C GLN A 835 -37.85 10.60 8.42
N HIS A 836 -37.35 11.69 7.82
CA HIS A 836 -38.07 12.95 7.75
C HIS A 836 -38.21 13.46 6.32
N TYR A 837 -39.33 14.12 6.04
CA TYR A 837 -39.56 14.89 4.83
C TYR A 837 -39.24 16.37 5.05
N SER A 838 -38.57 16.97 4.07
CA SER A 838 -38.31 18.40 4.00
C SER A 838 -39.34 19.07 3.10
N HIS A 839 -40.04 20.07 3.62
CA HIS A 839 -40.87 20.96 2.80
C HIS A 839 -40.06 22.04 2.07
N LEU A 840 -38.77 22.18 2.37
CA LEU A 840 -37.91 23.12 1.66
C LEU A 840 -37.64 22.63 0.23
N PRO A 841 -37.62 23.54 -0.76
CA PRO A 841 -37.37 23.17 -2.15
C PRO A 841 -35.96 22.60 -2.34
N THR A 842 -35.83 21.57 -3.16
CA THR A 842 -34.55 21.06 -3.67
C THR A 842 -33.97 22.03 -4.69
N ARG A 843 -33.45 23.17 -4.24
CA ARG A 843 -32.67 24.13 -5.05
C ARG A 843 -31.25 24.23 -4.51
N SER A 844 -30.29 24.34 -5.40
CA SER A 844 -28.91 24.73 -5.08
C SER A 844 -28.90 26.06 -4.33
N GLY A 845 -28.25 26.12 -3.16
CA GLY A 845 -28.12 27.34 -2.34
C GLY A 845 -28.88 27.37 -1.00
N LEU A 846 -29.57 26.29 -0.60
CA LEU A 846 -30.07 26.14 0.77
C LEU A 846 -28.98 25.51 1.67
N TYR A 847 -28.35 26.34 2.50
CA TYR A 847 -27.24 25.94 3.37
C TYR A 847 -27.66 25.07 4.58
N THR A 848 -28.95 25.07 4.92
CA THR A 848 -29.53 24.23 5.97
C THR A 848 -30.73 23.48 5.42
N GLN A 849 -30.58 22.18 5.16
CA GLN A 849 -31.72 21.31 4.90
C GLN A 849 -32.41 21.01 6.24
N GLN A 850 -33.62 21.55 6.43
CA GLN A 850 -34.47 21.24 7.57
C GLN A 850 -35.56 20.25 7.14
N ALA A 851 -35.38 18.98 7.50
CA ALA A 851 -36.40 17.94 7.38
C ALA A 851 -37.00 17.66 8.77
N THR A 852 -38.23 18.08 9.01
CA THR A 852 -38.87 18.00 10.34
C THR A 852 -40.14 17.18 10.36
N GLN A 853 -40.74 16.85 9.20
CA GLN A 853 -41.94 16.03 9.17
C GLN A 853 -41.56 14.54 9.17
N LEU A 854 -41.80 13.83 10.27
CA LEU A 854 -41.50 12.40 10.39
C LEU A 854 -42.38 11.58 9.41
N THR A 855 -41.76 10.73 8.58
CA THR A 855 -42.45 9.91 7.57
C THR A 855 -42.48 8.44 7.95
N SER A 856 -41.37 7.90 8.45
CA SER A 856 -41.24 6.50 8.88
C SER A 856 -40.13 6.34 9.92
N ALA A 857 -40.08 5.20 10.58
CA ALA A 857 -39.03 4.83 11.52
C ALA A 857 -38.89 3.31 11.61
N ASP A 858 -37.73 2.84 12.06
CA ASP A 858 -37.51 1.43 12.38
C ASP A 858 -37.92 1.18 13.84
N ALA A 859 -39.04 0.49 14.05
CA ALA A 859 -39.52 0.11 15.37
C ALA A 859 -38.82 -1.17 15.85
N LEU A 860 -38.19 -1.10 17.01
CA LEU A 860 -37.50 -2.24 17.63
C LEU A 860 -38.40 -2.93 18.67
N PHE A 861 -38.52 -4.24 18.54
CA PHE A 861 -39.27 -5.10 19.44
C PHE A 861 -38.36 -6.15 20.06
N ILE A 862 -38.27 -6.13 21.39
CA ILE A 862 -37.47 -7.07 22.19
C ILE A 862 -38.38 -8.06 22.92
N PRO A 863 -37.86 -9.18 23.45
CA PRO A 863 -38.65 -10.12 24.25
C PRO A 863 -39.28 -9.40 25.45
N ASN A 864 -40.56 -9.68 25.75
CA ASN A 864 -41.20 -9.17 26.94
C ASN A 864 -40.61 -9.84 28.21
N ALA A 865 -40.97 -9.34 29.40
CA ALA A 865 -40.39 -9.84 30.66
C ALA A 865 -40.51 -11.36 30.85
N SER A 866 -41.64 -11.96 30.46
CA SER A 866 -41.85 -13.42 30.55
C SER A 866 -40.87 -14.18 29.65
N ARG A 867 -40.76 -13.73 28.39
CA ARG A 867 -39.90 -14.36 27.39
C ARG A 867 -38.41 -14.13 27.69
N MET A 868 -38.06 -12.95 28.20
CA MET A 868 -36.68 -12.60 28.58
C MET A 868 -36.15 -13.51 29.71
N ALA A 869 -37.02 -13.91 30.64
CA ALA A 869 -36.68 -14.81 31.75
C ALA A 869 -36.35 -16.25 31.27
N GLU A 870 -36.94 -16.68 30.15
CA GLU A 870 -36.77 -18.03 29.59
C GLU A 870 -35.57 -18.16 28.64
N LEU A 871 -34.90 -17.06 28.28
CA LEU A 871 -33.72 -17.09 27.40
C LEU A 871 -32.59 -17.92 28.03
N LYS A 872 -31.83 -18.62 27.19
CA LYS A 872 -30.55 -19.25 27.57
C LYS A 872 -29.40 -18.25 27.49
N ASP A 873 -28.26 -18.58 28.10
CA ASP A 873 -27.12 -17.66 28.18
C ASP A 873 -26.60 -17.25 26.80
N ASN A 874 -26.46 -18.18 25.85
CA ASN A 874 -26.06 -17.84 24.48
C ASN A 874 -27.10 -16.94 23.78
N GLN A 875 -28.41 -17.11 24.06
CA GLN A 875 -29.45 -16.24 23.51
C GLN A 875 -29.38 -14.83 24.11
N ARG A 876 -29.15 -14.72 25.42
CA ARG A 876 -28.89 -13.43 26.09
C ARG A 876 -27.66 -12.75 25.49
N LEU A 877 -26.59 -13.52 25.23
CA LEU A 877 -25.35 -13.01 24.68
C LEU A 877 -25.50 -12.52 23.22
N LYS A 878 -26.18 -13.30 22.37
CA LYS A 878 -26.52 -12.89 21.00
C LYS A 878 -27.38 -11.64 20.98
N LEU A 879 -28.41 -11.57 21.83
CA LEU A 879 -29.26 -10.38 21.95
C LEU A 879 -28.45 -9.16 22.41
N ALA A 880 -27.61 -9.30 23.45
CA ALA A 880 -26.73 -8.24 23.92
C ALA A 880 -25.74 -7.79 22.83
N PHE A 881 -25.17 -8.72 22.06
CA PHE A 881 -24.27 -8.40 20.96
C PHE A 881 -24.97 -7.56 19.88
N VAL A 882 -26.17 -7.95 19.45
CA VAL A 882 -26.92 -7.20 18.43
C VAL A 882 -27.33 -5.82 18.96
N LEU A 883 -27.85 -5.74 20.18
CA LEU A 883 -28.25 -4.49 20.82
C LEU A 883 -27.06 -3.52 20.96
N HIS A 884 -25.90 -3.99 21.40
CA HIS A 884 -24.68 -3.21 21.50
C HIS A 884 -24.14 -2.81 20.12
N THR A 885 -23.85 -3.80 19.27
CA THR A 885 -23.05 -3.63 18.04
C THR A 885 -23.84 -2.92 16.94
N VAL A 886 -25.12 -3.23 16.80
CA VAL A 886 -25.96 -2.69 15.72
C VAL A 886 -26.69 -1.43 16.17
N TYR A 887 -27.16 -1.39 17.42
CA TYR A 887 -28.06 -0.34 17.90
C TYR A 887 -27.45 0.60 18.93
N GLY A 888 -26.23 0.33 19.42
CA GLY A 888 -25.58 1.14 20.46
C GLY A 888 -26.34 1.13 21.80
N ILE A 889 -27.16 0.11 22.06
CA ILE A 889 -27.94 -0.03 23.29
C ILE A 889 -27.04 -0.69 24.32
N GLN A 890 -26.43 0.11 25.20
CA GLN A 890 -25.42 -0.39 26.13
C GLN A 890 -26.00 -0.81 27.49
N ASP A 891 -27.07 -0.17 27.93
CA ASP A 891 -27.76 -0.40 29.20
C ASP A 891 -28.44 -1.78 29.26
N LEU A 892 -29.28 -2.09 28.28
CA LEU A 892 -29.94 -3.40 28.20
C LEU A 892 -28.92 -4.52 27.91
N SER A 893 -27.87 -4.22 27.13
CA SER A 893 -26.77 -5.17 26.90
C SER A 893 -26.04 -5.51 28.20
N TYR A 894 -25.76 -4.50 29.04
CA TYR A 894 -25.23 -4.73 30.39
C TYR A 894 -26.17 -5.60 31.23
N ALA A 895 -27.47 -5.27 31.29
CA ALA A 895 -28.44 -6.04 32.09
C ALA A 895 -28.55 -7.50 31.65
N LEU A 896 -28.39 -7.78 30.35
CA LEU A 896 -28.34 -9.14 29.82
C LEU A 896 -27.04 -9.86 30.17
N LEU A 897 -25.89 -9.17 30.08
CA LEU A 897 -24.58 -9.72 30.46
C LEU A 897 -24.49 -10.00 31.95
N GLU A 898 -25.06 -9.15 32.79
CA GLU A 898 -25.10 -9.29 34.26
C GLU A 898 -25.82 -10.58 34.68
N GLN A 899 -26.88 -10.96 33.95
CA GLN A 899 -27.59 -12.22 34.17
C GLN A 899 -26.78 -13.46 33.77
N ILE A 900 -25.80 -13.33 32.87
CA ILE A 900 -24.90 -14.42 32.46
C ILE A 900 -23.73 -14.52 33.43
N ASN A 901 -23.01 -13.41 33.60
CA ASN A 901 -21.85 -13.32 34.48
C ASN A 901 -21.67 -11.85 34.96
N PRO A 902 -21.91 -11.58 36.27
CA PRO A 902 -21.74 -10.25 36.84
C PRO A 902 -20.33 -9.66 36.71
N GLU A 903 -19.28 -10.48 36.78
CA GLU A 903 -17.90 -10.00 36.65
C GLU A 903 -17.61 -9.53 35.23
N THR A 904 -18.04 -10.30 34.23
CA THR A 904 -17.91 -9.95 32.82
C THR A 904 -18.70 -8.68 32.48
N ALA A 905 -19.86 -8.47 33.12
CA ALA A 905 -20.67 -7.27 32.95
C ALA A 905 -19.97 -6.00 33.48
N LEU A 906 -19.23 -6.10 34.59
CA LEU A 906 -18.41 -5.00 35.11
C LEU A 906 -17.23 -4.67 34.19
N VAL A 907 -16.57 -5.68 33.62
CA VAL A 907 -15.52 -5.48 32.62
C VAL A 907 -16.10 -4.79 31.37
N TYR A 908 -17.32 -5.17 30.94
CA TYR A 908 -18.03 -4.51 29.86
C TYR A 908 -18.28 -3.01 30.13
N LEU A 909 -18.70 -2.63 31.34
CA LEU A 909 -18.88 -1.20 31.71
C LEU A 909 -17.58 -0.42 31.60
N SER A 910 -16.48 -0.97 32.12
CA SER A 910 -15.17 -0.30 32.07
C SER A 910 -14.63 -0.20 30.65
N THR A 911 -14.77 -1.27 29.85
CA THR A 911 -14.31 -1.31 28.44
C THR A 911 -15.04 -0.27 27.59
N ASN A 912 -16.30 0.02 27.90
CA ASN A 912 -17.13 0.98 27.19
C ASN A 912 -17.10 2.40 27.79
N ASN A 913 -16.19 2.67 28.75
CA ASN A 913 -16.05 3.95 29.45
C ASN A 913 -17.35 4.44 30.13
N LEU A 914 -18.17 3.50 30.63
CA LEU A 914 -19.41 3.82 31.35
C LEU A 914 -19.20 4.04 32.85
N ILE A 915 -18.01 3.70 33.37
CA ILE A 915 -17.57 3.95 34.75
C ILE A 915 -16.16 4.55 34.74
N GLU A 916 -15.89 5.50 35.64
CA GLU A 916 -14.62 6.24 35.70
C GLU A 916 -13.47 5.45 36.36
N THR A 917 -13.77 4.39 37.14
CA THR A 917 -12.79 3.63 37.91
C THR A 917 -12.85 2.14 37.55
N LYS A 918 -11.68 1.51 37.39
CA LYS A 918 -11.57 0.06 37.17
C LYS A 918 -12.19 -0.70 38.37
N PRO A 919 -13.01 -1.75 38.13
CA PRO A 919 -13.63 -2.50 39.22
C PRO A 919 -12.56 -3.21 40.08
N ASP A 920 -12.60 -3.00 41.40
CA ASP A 920 -11.84 -3.84 42.35
C ASP A 920 -12.67 -5.10 42.67
N PHE A 921 -12.25 -6.24 42.12
CA PHE A 921 -12.94 -7.53 42.30
C PHE A 921 -12.99 -8.01 43.75
N LYS A 922 -12.29 -7.36 44.69
CA LYS A 922 -12.37 -7.66 46.14
C LYS A 922 -13.54 -6.99 46.86
N ASP A 923 -14.21 -6.01 46.25
CA ASP A 923 -15.21 -5.16 46.91
C ASP A 923 -16.49 -5.02 46.06
N GLN A 924 -17.02 -6.16 45.54
CA GLN A 924 -18.21 -6.22 44.67
C GLN A 924 -19.43 -5.48 45.25
N ALA A 925 -19.55 -5.37 46.58
CA ALA A 925 -20.66 -4.69 47.25
C ALA A 925 -20.73 -3.17 47.00
N LYS A 926 -19.66 -2.50 46.53
CA LYS A 926 -19.67 -1.06 46.21
C LYS A 926 -20.34 -0.72 44.87
N TYR A 927 -20.47 -1.69 43.97
CA TYR A 927 -20.97 -1.49 42.61
C TYR A 927 -22.39 -2.05 42.42
N ILE A 928 -22.92 -2.75 43.43
CA ILE A 928 -24.27 -3.34 43.45
C ILE A 928 -25.18 -2.41 44.26
N ASP A 929 -25.49 -1.23 43.74
CA ASP A 929 -26.71 -0.53 44.18
C ASP A 929 -27.82 -0.92 43.19
N SER A 930 -28.80 -1.68 43.70
CA SER A 930 -30.02 -1.99 42.95
C SER A 930 -30.70 -0.68 42.53
N PRO A 931 -31.37 -0.60 41.36
CA PRO A 931 -31.99 0.65 40.91
C PRO A 931 -33.05 1.10 41.94
N THR A 932 -32.68 2.05 42.80
CA THR A 932 -33.61 2.69 43.72
C THR A 932 -34.57 3.56 42.93
N LYS A 933 -35.86 3.43 43.22
CA LYS A 933 -37.01 4.11 42.60
C LYS A 933 -37.03 5.65 42.71
N GLU A 934 -35.93 6.31 43.05
CA GLU A 934 -35.91 7.73 43.38
C GLU A 934 -34.78 8.49 42.65
N SER A 935 -35.00 8.85 41.39
CA SER A 935 -34.48 10.10 40.80
C SER A 935 -35.03 10.37 39.38
N CYS A 936 -36.36 10.39 39.20
CA CYS A 936 -36.93 11.04 38.02
C CYS A 936 -37.20 12.51 38.35
N LYS A 937 -36.18 13.36 38.19
CA LYS A 937 -36.37 14.80 37.93
C LYS A 937 -36.16 15.04 36.44
N PRO A 938 -37.09 15.67 35.72
CA PRO A 938 -36.93 15.92 34.30
C PRO A 938 -36.04 17.15 34.11
N GLU A 939 -34.73 16.95 34.01
CA GLU A 939 -33.90 17.87 33.23
C GLU A 939 -34.01 17.48 31.77
N TYR A 940 -34.85 18.21 31.02
CA TYR A 940 -34.91 18.12 29.57
C TYR A 940 -33.58 18.59 28.97
N LYS A 941 -32.60 17.69 28.85
CA LYS A 941 -31.57 17.74 27.81
C LYS A 941 -31.91 16.64 26.80
N ASN A 942 -32.58 17.03 25.72
CA ASN A 942 -32.80 16.20 24.54
C ASN A 942 -31.43 15.85 23.91
N GLN A 943 -30.79 14.79 24.38
CA GLN A 943 -29.74 14.07 23.66
C GLN A 943 -29.96 12.57 23.90
N ALA A 944 -30.89 12.00 23.13
CA ALA A 944 -30.88 10.56 22.91
C ALA A 944 -29.72 10.25 21.95
N PRO A 945 -28.81 9.30 22.27
CA PRO A 945 -27.85 8.80 21.30
C PRO A 945 -28.62 7.90 20.33
N ALA A 946 -29.00 8.46 19.19
CA ALA A 946 -29.61 7.75 18.08
C ALA A 946 -28.52 7.40 17.07
N LEU A 947 -27.99 6.18 17.12
CA LEU A 947 -27.07 5.64 16.11
C LEU A 947 -27.75 5.37 14.75
N LEU A 948 -29.02 5.75 14.59
CA LEU A 948 -29.70 5.81 13.29
C LEU A 948 -30.43 7.16 13.07
N ALA A 949 -30.14 8.23 13.81
CA ALA A 949 -30.47 9.55 13.27
C ALA A 949 -29.48 9.85 12.14
N ILE A 950 -29.95 9.90 10.88
CA ILE A 950 -29.19 10.53 9.80
C ILE A 950 -29.15 12.04 10.09
N ARG A 951 -28.27 12.43 11.01
CA ARG A 951 -27.39 13.56 10.73
C ARG A 951 -26.19 12.92 10.05
N GLU A 952 -25.76 13.47 8.91
CA GLU A 952 -24.43 13.15 8.39
C GLU A 952 -23.47 13.19 9.58
N PRO A 953 -22.70 12.11 9.86
CA PRO A 953 -21.74 12.14 10.94
C PRO A 953 -20.84 13.34 10.71
N GLN A 954 -20.93 14.33 11.60
CA GLN A 954 -20.11 15.53 11.54
C GLN A 954 -18.66 15.06 11.59
N PRO A 955 -17.85 15.37 10.56
CA PRO A 955 -16.49 14.88 10.53
C PRO A 955 -15.70 15.50 11.68
N LYS A 956 -14.95 14.66 12.39
CA LYS A 956 -14.04 15.06 13.47
C LYS A 956 -13.02 16.08 12.95
N VAL A 957 -12.54 15.90 11.71
CA VAL A 957 -11.61 16.80 11.03
C VAL A 957 -12.24 17.34 9.75
N PHE A 958 -12.17 18.65 9.52
CA PHE A 958 -12.46 19.24 8.22
C PHE A 958 -11.23 19.90 7.61
N VAL A 959 -11.02 19.68 6.31
CA VAL A 959 -10.02 20.41 5.53
C VAL A 959 -10.73 21.33 4.53
N GLY A 960 -10.46 22.63 4.63
CA GLY A 960 -10.91 23.62 3.66
C GLY A 960 -9.87 23.87 2.57
N ILE A 961 -10.27 23.74 1.30
CA ILE A 961 -9.41 23.90 0.12
C ILE A 961 -9.94 25.07 -0.73
N PRO A 962 -9.49 26.31 -0.49
CA PRO A 962 -9.81 27.43 -1.36
C PRO A 962 -8.97 27.35 -2.65
N VAL A 963 -9.62 27.35 -3.81
CA VAL A 963 -9.01 27.13 -5.12
C VAL A 963 -9.23 28.32 -6.06
N TYR A 964 -8.23 28.67 -6.88
CA TYR A 964 -8.38 29.59 -8.02
C TYR A 964 -7.29 29.35 -9.07
N ASN A 965 -7.65 28.89 -10.27
CA ASN A 965 -6.75 28.65 -11.41
C ASN A 965 -5.50 27.80 -11.06
N GLU A 966 -5.75 26.58 -10.59
CA GLU A 966 -4.73 25.64 -10.12
C GLU A 966 -4.68 24.37 -11.00
N GLU A 967 -5.01 24.47 -12.29
CA GLU A 967 -5.12 23.34 -13.24
C GLU A 967 -3.91 22.39 -13.16
N LYS A 968 -2.71 22.96 -13.00
CA LYS A 968 -1.46 22.21 -12.97
C LYS A 968 -1.23 21.41 -11.67
N TYR A 969 -1.81 21.81 -10.55
CA TYR A 969 -1.43 21.30 -9.23
C TYR A 969 -2.59 20.69 -8.44
N ILE A 970 -3.83 21.07 -8.73
CA ILE A 970 -5.00 20.70 -7.95
C ILE A 970 -5.24 19.18 -7.89
N GLU A 971 -4.93 18.45 -8.97
CA GLU A 971 -5.03 16.99 -9.02
C GLU A 971 -4.21 16.34 -7.89
N LYS A 972 -2.94 16.69 -7.78
CA LYS A 972 -2.04 16.17 -6.73
C LYS A 972 -2.49 16.53 -5.32
N THR A 973 -3.06 17.73 -5.15
CA THR A 973 -3.64 18.17 -3.87
C THR A 973 -4.79 17.25 -3.47
N ILE A 974 -5.75 17.02 -4.38
CA ILE A 974 -6.91 16.15 -4.14
C ILE A 974 -6.47 14.70 -3.90
N GLU A 975 -5.52 14.18 -4.68
CA GLU A 975 -4.97 12.84 -4.49
C GLU A 975 -4.36 12.66 -3.09
N SER A 976 -3.63 13.67 -2.59
CA SER A 976 -3.05 13.62 -1.25
C SER A 976 -4.11 13.58 -0.15
N LEU A 977 -5.25 14.25 -0.36
CA LEU A 977 -6.41 14.22 0.53
C LEU A 977 -7.16 12.88 0.46
N LYS A 978 -7.36 12.34 -0.75
CA LYS A 978 -7.97 11.01 -0.95
C LYS A 978 -7.16 9.91 -0.28
N SER A 979 -5.84 10.07 -0.22
CA SER A 979 -4.92 9.12 0.42
C SER A 979 -4.98 9.11 1.95
N GLN A 980 -5.63 10.08 2.59
CA GLN A 980 -5.75 10.10 4.05
C GLN A 980 -6.64 8.93 4.51
N SER A 981 -6.08 8.08 5.38
CA SER A 981 -6.68 6.83 5.89
C SER A 981 -7.58 7.02 7.12
N MET A 982 -7.74 8.25 7.58
CA MET A 982 -8.47 8.58 8.80
C MET A 982 -9.99 8.63 8.57
N ASP A 983 -10.75 7.95 9.44
CA ASP A 983 -12.22 8.03 9.49
C ASP A 983 -12.70 9.36 10.09
N GLY A 984 -13.89 9.80 9.69
CA GLY A 984 -14.48 11.05 10.20
C GLY A 984 -13.77 12.31 9.68
N VAL A 985 -13.29 12.29 8.44
CA VAL A 985 -12.70 13.46 7.76
C VAL A 985 -13.62 13.95 6.66
N GLY A 986 -13.80 15.26 6.56
CA GLY A 986 -14.49 15.95 5.46
C GLY A 986 -13.57 16.92 4.73
N PHE A 987 -13.81 17.11 3.43
CA PHE A 987 -13.07 18.03 2.56
C PHE A 987 -14.04 18.99 1.87
N LEU A 988 -13.79 20.30 1.97
CA LEU A 988 -14.60 21.32 1.28
C LEU A 988 -13.70 22.05 0.29
N ILE A 989 -13.88 21.74 -0.99
CA ILE A 989 -13.21 22.44 -2.09
C ILE A 989 -14.09 23.61 -2.51
N SER A 990 -13.57 24.83 -2.36
CA SER A 990 -14.26 26.06 -2.80
C SER A 990 -13.53 26.65 -4.01
N ASP A 991 -14.05 26.36 -5.20
CA ASP A 991 -13.57 26.93 -6.46
C ASP A 991 -14.00 28.40 -6.57
N ASN A 992 -13.02 29.31 -6.55
CA ASN A 992 -13.24 30.76 -6.56
C ASN A 992 -13.49 31.30 -7.98
N HIS A 993 -14.33 30.60 -8.75
CA HIS A 993 -14.63 30.90 -10.14
C HIS A 993 -13.40 30.78 -11.04
N SER A 994 -12.76 29.60 -11.04
CA SER A 994 -11.61 29.34 -11.91
C SER A 994 -12.00 29.45 -13.39
N THR A 995 -11.10 30.02 -14.18
CA THR A 995 -11.27 30.29 -15.61
C THR A 995 -10.54 29.30 -16.51
N ASP A 996 -9.77 28.39 -15.91
CA ASP A 996 -9.06 27.28 -16.57
C ASP A 996 -9.76 25.94 -16.27
N ARG A 997 -9.10 24.80 -16.56
CA ARG A 997 -9.69 23.47 -16.34
C ARG A 997 -9.68 23.01 -14.88
N THR A 998 -9.40 23.89 -13.92
CA THR A 998 -9.33 23.53 -12.50
C THR A 998 -10.60 22.86 -11.99
N LEU A 999 -11.79 23.40 -12.31
CA LEU A 999 -13.07 22.82 -11.84
C LEU A 999 -13.35 21.45 -12.46
N GLU A 1000 -13.05 21.27 -13.75
CA GLU A 1000 -13.15 19.99 -14.45
C GLU A 1000 -12.27 18.94 -13.76
N ILE A 1001 -11.00 19.29 -13.50
CA ILE A 1001 -10.06 18.40 -12.80
C ILE A 1001 -10.53 18.11 -11.37
N ILE A 1002 -11.08 19.10 -10.64
CA ILE A 1002 -11.65 18.86 -9.32
C ILE A 1002 -12.76 17.81 -9.39
N GLN A 1003 -13.71 17.97 -10.29
CA GLN A 1003 -14.86 17.09 -10.43
C GLN A 1003 -14.42 15.66 -10.82
N ASP A 1004 -13.52 15.54 -11.79
CA ASP A 1004 -13.01 14.25 -12.26
C ASP A 1004 -12.17 13.54 -11.20
N THR A 1005 -11.29 14.27 -10.50
CA THR A 1005 -10.37 13.68 -9.51
C THR A 1005 -11.11 13.31 -8.23
N VAL A 1006 -12.10 14.10 -7.80
CA VAL A 1006 -12.95 13.76 -6.64
C VAL A 1006 -13.76 12.50 -6.94
N GLY A 1007 -14.49 12.46 -8.06
CA GLY A 1007 -15.34 11.34 -8.45
C GLY A 1007 -16.49 11.12 -7.45
N SER A 1008 -16.72 9.87 -7.03
CA SER A 1008 -17.77 9.48 -6.07
C SER A 1008 -17.26 9.38 -4.61
N ASP A 1009 -16.22 10.15 -4.24
CA ASP A 1009 -15.70 10.17 -2.86
C ASP A 1009 -16.56 11.10 -2.01
N ASP A 1010 -17.47 10.51 -1.24
CA ASP A 1010 -18.47 11.22 -0.42
C ASP A 1010 -17.86 12.09 0.70
N ARG A 1011 -16.55 11.99 0.96
CA ARG A 1011 -15.85 12.87 1.90
C ARG A 1011 -15.69 14.29 1.35
N PHE A 1012 -15.80 14.48 0.03
CA PHE A 1012 -15.59 15.75 -0.65
C PHE A 1012 -16.89 16.47 -0.94
N LYS A 1013 -16.94 17.75 -0.59
CA LYS A 1013 -17.96 18.70 -1.01
C LYS A 1013 -17.31 19.75 -1.91
N ILE A 1014 -17.88 19.97 -3.08
CA ILE A 1014 -17.39 20.95 -4.06
C ILE A 1014 -18.38 22.12 -4.09
N SER A 1015 -17.88 23.33 -3.90
CA SER A 1015 -18.64 24.59 -4.00
C SER A 1015 -17.96 25.50 -5.01
N GLN A 1016 -18.68 25.90 -6.05
CA GLN A 1016 -18.20 26.90 -7.00
C GLN A 1016 -18.78 28.27 -6.64
N GLN A 1017 -17.94 29.30 -6.58
CA GLN A 1017 -18.35 30.68 -6.37
C GLN A 1017 -18.84 31.30 -7.69
N ASP A 1018 -19.88 32.16 -7.60
CA ASP A 1018 -20.47 32.83 -8.78
C ASP A 1018 -19.50 33.78 -9.50
N LYS A 1019 -18.46 34.24 -8.79
CA LYS A 1019 -17.42 35.15 -9.27
C LYS A 1019 -16.18 35.02 -8.38
N ASN A 1020 -15.04 35.51 -8.85
CA ASN A 1020 -13.83 35.59 -8.02
C ASN A 1020 -14.05 36.58 -6.86
N LEU A 1021 -14.05 36.07 -5.62
CA LEU A 1021 -14.26 36.84 -4.39
C LEU A 1021 -12.95 37.38 -3.77
N GLY A 1022 -11.79 37.01 -4.32
CA GLY A 1022 -10.49 37.15 -3.67
C GLY A 1022 -10.19 36.03 -2.67
N SER A 1023 -8.90 35.76 -2.44
CA SER A 1023 -8.49 34.65 -1.57
C SER A 1023 -8.95 34.83 -0.13
N PHE A 1024 -9.02 36.05 0.40
CA PHE A 1024 -9.47 36.27 1.78
C PHE A 1024 -10.90 35.75 2.01
N GLU A 1025 -11.84 36.15 1.15
CA GLU A 1025 -13.24 35.72 1.27
C GLU A 1025 -13.39 34.22 1.03
N ASN A 1026 -12.58 33.64 0.13
CA ASN A 1026 -12.65 32.21 -0.14
C ASN A 1026 -12.11 31.35 1.02
N PHE A 1027 -11.03 31.78 1.68
CA PHE A 1027 -10.52 31.12 2.89
C PHE A 1027 -11.52 31.23 4.06
N LYS A 1028 -12.15 32.39 4.21
CA LYS A 1028 -13.21 32.61 5.20
C LYS A 1028 -14.44 31.73 4.93
N PHE A 1029 -14.87 31.65 3.66
CA PHE A 1029 -15.99 30.83 3.23
C PHE A 1029 -15.84 29.36 3.64
N VAL A 1030 -14.68 28.73 3.36
CA VAL A 1030 -14.50 27.32 3.71
C VAL A 1030 -14.48 27.06 5.21
N PHE A 1031 -14.08 28.04 6.03
CA PHE A 1031 -14.11 27.94 7.49
C PHE A 1031 -15.52 28.15 8.07
N GLU A 1032 -16.28 29.11 7.54
CA GLU A 1032 -17.65 29.40 8.00
C GLU A 1032 -18.68 28.36 7.54
N ASN A 1033 -18.41 27.65 6.44
CA ASN A 1033 -19.32 26.65 5.85
C ASN A 1033 -18.94 25.19 6.22
N THR A 1034 -18.12 25.00 7.25
CA THR A 1034 -17.76 23.69 7.76
C THR A 1034 -17.91 23.67 9.28
N GLU A 1035 -18.25 22.53 9.86
CA GLU A 1035 -18.24 22.32 11.30
C GLU A 1035 -17.47 21.03 11.60
N SER A 1036 -16.62 21.08 12.63
CA SER A 1036 -15.71 19.98 13.02
C SER A 1036 -15.05 20.26 14.37
N GLN A 1037 -14.46 19.24 14.98
CA GLN A 1037 -13.62 19.43 16.17
C GLN A 1037 -12.27 20.07 15.79
N TYR A 1038 -11.69 19.62 14.67
CA TYR A 1038 -10.41 20.07 14.17
C TYR A 1038 -10.51 20.58 12.73
N PHE A 1039 -9.85 21.69 12.43
CA PHE A 1039 -9.88 22.30 11.10
C PHE A 1039 -8.48 22.53 10.55
N LEU A 1040 -8.32 22.44 9.23
CA LEU A 1040 -7.09 22.74 8.51
C LEU A 1040 -7.42 23.48 7.19
N TRP A 1041 -6.70 24.57 6.89
CA TRP A 1041 -6.68 25.13 5.54
C TRP A 1041 -5.55 24.49 4.73
N LEU A 1042 -5.84 23.96 3.54
CA LEU A 1042 -4.84 23.44 2.62
C LEU A 1042 -4.77 24.31 1.37
N GLY A 1043 -3.57 24.76 1.01
CA GLY A 1043 -3.32 25.44 -0.26
C GLY A 1043 -3.59 24.50 -1.43
N ALA A 1044 -4.32 24.99 -2.44
CA ALA A 1044 -4.72 24.21 -3.61
C ALA A 1044 -3.57 23.65 -4.48
N HIS A 1045 -2.34 24.09 -4.24
CA HIS A 1045 -1.10 23.64 -4.89
C HIS A 1045 -0.15 22.85 -3.99
N ASP A 1046 -0.50 22.71 -2.71
CA ASP A 1046 0.26 22.00 -1.68
C ASP A 1046 -0.31 20.60 -1.48
N TYR A 1047 0.45 19.72 -0.84
CA TYR A 1047 -0.02 18.36 -0.58
C TYR A 1047 0.52 17.79 0.73
N LEU A 1048 -0.18 16.79 1.26
CA LEU A 1048 0.11 16.15 2.55
C LEU A 1048 0.73 14.76 2.37
N SER A 1049 1.48 14.28 3.36
CA SER A 1049 1.79 12.85 3.48
C SER A 1049 0.53 12.04 3.84
N THR A 1050 0.49 10.75 3.49
CA THR A 1050 -0.67 9.85 3.67
C THR A 1050 -1.25 9.84 5.08
N ASP A 1051 -0.42 9.86 6.12
CA ASP A 1051 -0.88 9.79 7.53
C ASP A 1051 -0.93 11.17 8.21
N TYR A 1052 -0.88 12.27 7.44
CA TYR A 1052 -0.76 13.61 8.02
C TYR A 1052 -1.91 13.95 8.97
N LEU A 1053 -3.17 13.76 8.53
CA LEU A 1053 -4.34 14.10 9.34
C LEU A 1053 -4.46 13.19 10.57
N GLN A 1054 -4.14 11.90 10.44
CA GLN A 1054 -4.12 10.98 11.57
C GLN A 1054 -3.12 11.43 12.64
N LEU A 1055 -1.85 11.60 12.26
CA LEU A 1055 -0.76 11.92 13.20
C LEU A 1055 -0.93 13.29 13.86
N THR A 1056 -1.43 14.28 13.11
CA THR A 1056 -1.70 15.61 13.67
C THR A 1056 -2.95 15.61 14.57
N THR A 1057 -3.96 14.79 14.27
CA THR A 1057 -5.12 14.59 15.15
C THR A 1057 -4.71 13.89 16.44
N GLU A 1058 -3.92 12.82 16.37
CA GLU A 1058 -3.42 12.09 17.54
C GLU A 1058 -2.61 13.00 18.47
N ALA A 1059 -1.78 13.90 17.91
CA ALA A 1059 -1.07 14.90 18.68
C ALA A 1059 -2.02 15.83 19.45
N LEU A 1060 -3.10 16.29 18.81
CA LEU A 1060 -4.12 17.14 19.43
C LEU A 1060 -5.01 16.38 20.43
N ASP A 1061 -5.32 15.11 20.19
CA ASP A 1061 -6.11 14.28 21.11
C ASP A 1061 -5.32 13.97 22.39
N LYS A 1062 -4.02 13.67 22.25
CA LYS A 1062 -3.14 13.26 23.35
C LYS A 1062 -2.85 14.38 24.35
N ASP A 1063 -2.72 15.62 23.89
CA ASP A 1063 -2.39 16.76 24.74
C ASP A 1063 -3.33 17.95 24.48
N LYS A 1064 -4.22 18.19 25.44
CA LYS A 1064 -5.18 19.30 25.41
C LYS A 1064 -4.51 20.68 25.45
N SER A 1065 -3.25 20.78 25.85
CA SER A 1065 -2.49 22.04 25.84
C SER A 1065 -2.00 22.46 24.45
N ILE A 1066 -2.10 21.58 23.45
CA ILE A 1066 -1.78 21.86 22.05
C ILE A 1066 -3.02 22.44 21.36
N SER A 1067 -2.87 23.59 20.71
CA SER A 1067 -3.91 24.19 19.85
C SER A 1067 -3.68 23.94 18.37
N MET A 1068 -2.42 23.71 17.96
CA MET A 1068 -2.02 23.49 16.58
C MET A 1068 -1.01 22.33 16.46
N ALA A 1069 -1.23 21.41 15.52
CA ALA A 1069 -0.30 20.36 15.17
C ALA A 1069 0.07 20.44 13.67
N CYS A 1070 1.37 20.53 13.39
CA CYS A 1070 1.91 20.67 12.05
C CYS A 1070 2.79 19.45 11.69
N GLY A 1071 2.84 19.07 10.43
CA GLY A 1071 3.90 18.17 9.95
C GLY A 1071 5.21 18.90 9.69
N MET A 1072 6.28 18.14 9.46
CA MET A 1072 7.56 18.68 9.01
C MET A 1072 7.39 19.34 7.63
N PRO A 1073 7.78 20.62 7.46
CA PRO A 1073 7.60 21.34 6.20
C PRO A 1073 8.70 21.00 5.21
N TYR A 1074 8.31 20.65 3.98
CA TYR A 1074 9.20 20.39 2.85
C TYR A 1074 8.88 21.38 1.74
N ALA A 1075 9.91 21.98 1.13
CA ALA A 1075 9.71 22.89 0.00
C ALA A 1075 9.71 22.13 -1.33
N VAL A 1076 8.78 22.47 -2.21
CA VAL A 1076 8.65 21.91 -3.56
C VAL A 1076 8.91 23.02 -4.57
N PHE A 1077 9.97 22.86 -5.37
CA PHE A 1077 10.34 23.77 -6.46
C PHE A 1077 10.35 22.98 -7.77
N ASN A 1078 9.66 23.47 -8.80
CA ASN A 1078 9.58 22.81 -10.12
C ASN A 1078 9.26 21.31 -10.04
N ASP A 1079 8.27 20.96 -9.22
CA ASP A 1079 7.82 19.57 -8.95
C ASP A 1079 8.87 18.64 -8.32
N LYS A 1080 9.99 19.19 -7.85
CA LYS A 1080 11.00 18.48 -7.06
C LYS A 1080 10.92 18.88 -5.60
N THR A 1081 10.77 17.87 -4.74
CA THR A 1081 10.84 18.03 -3.29
C THR A 1081 12.28 18.26 -2.87
N THR A 1082 12.52 19.36 -2.17
CA THR A 1082 13.78 19.65 -1.48
C THR A 1082 13.71 19.14 -0.04
N GLY A 1083 14.83 19.12 0.69
CA GLY A 1083 14.84 18.68 2.09
C GLY A 1083 13.97 19.54 3.04
N PRO A 1084 13.94 19.21 4.35
CA PRO A 1084 13.16 19.96 5.34
C PRO A 1084 13.49 21.46 5.35
N THR A 1085 12.46 22.31 5.40
CA THR A 1085 12.61 23.76 5.38
C THR A 1085 12.84 24.29 6.79
N ALA A 1086 14.10 24.37 7.23
CA ALA A 1086 14.46 24.84 8.58
C ALA A 1086 13.87 26.23 8.92
N GLY A 1087 13.79 27.15 7.95
CA GLY A 1087 13.19 28.48 8.13
C GLY A 1087 11.65 28.51 8.29
N ALA A 1088 11.00 27.35 8.24
CA ALA A 1088 9.56 27.17 8.48
C ALA A 1088 9.27 26.41 9.80
N LEU A 1089 10.32 26.05 10.55
CA LEU A 1089 10.21 25.41 11.87
C LEU A 1089 10.29 26.47 12.97
N TYR A 1090 9.26 26.54 13.81
CA TYR A 1090 9.16 27.52 14.88
C TYR A 1090 8.96 26.85 16.23
N ASP A 1091 9.69 27.34 17.22
CA ASP A 1091 9.34 27.11 18.62
C ASP A 1091 8.73 28.40 19.19
N PHE A 1092 7.40 28.43 19.21
CA PHE A 1092 6.62 29.49 19.86
C PHE A 1092 6.17 29.09 21.26
N ASN A 1093 6.58 27.92 21.76
CA ASN A 1093 6.10 27.44 23.04
C ASN A 1093 6.62 28.33 24.17
N GLY A 1094 5.74 28.58 25.14
CA GLY A 1094 5.92 29.46 26.27
C GLY A 1094 4.88 29.15 27.32
N ASP A 1095 5.20 29.47 28.56
CA ASP A 1095 4.40 29.03 29.72
C ASP A 1095 3.10 29.84 29.85
N SER A 1096 3.02 31.01 29.21
CA SER A 1096 1.81 31.86 29.20
C SER A 1096 1.28 32.15 27.79
N PRO A 1097 -0.04 32.35 27.61
CA PRO A 1097 -0.64 32.78 26.34
C PRO A 1097 -0.01 34.07 25.77
N VAL A 1098 0.26 35.04 26.64
CA VAL A 1098 0.90 36.32 26.30
C VAL A 1098 2.29 36.10 25.70
N GLU A 1099 3.08 35.20 26.28
CA GLU A 1099 4.42 34.90 25.78
C GLU A 1099 4.37 34.24 24.39
N ARG A 1100 3.48 33.26 24.19
CA ARG A 1100 3.33 32.55 22.91
C ARG A 1100 2.90 33.52 21.79
N TYR A 1101 1.90 34.36 22.08
CA TYR A 1101 1.43 35.40 21.15
C TYR A 1101 2.53 36.41 20.81
N MET A 1102 3.27 36.90 21.81
CA MET A 1102 4.34 37.87 21.57
C MET A 1102 5.54 37.26 20.84
N LYS A 1103 5.84 35.97 21.05
CA LYS A 1103 6.87 35.23 20.31
C LYS A 1103 6.52 35.09 18.83
N SER A 1104 5.26 34.79 18.48
CA SER A 1104 4.84 34.73 17.08
C SER A 1104 4.90 36.11 16.42
N VAL A 1105 4.39 37.16 17.09
CA VAL A 1105 4.49 38.55 16.60
C VAL A 1105 5.95 38.96 16.36
N ALA A 1106 6.91 38.48 17.16
CA ALA A 1106 8.32 38.82 16.98
C ALA A 1106 9.03 38.01 15.88
N ARG A 1107 8.71 36.72 15.72
CA ARG A 1107 9.56 35.77 14.96
C ARG A 1107 8.92 35.19 13.70
N LEU A 1108 7.60 35.24 13.54
CA LEU A 1108 6.89 34.56 12.44
C LEU A 1108 7.13 35.24 11.09
N THR A 1109 8.08 34.75 10.29
CA THR A 1109 8.40 35.28 8.96
C THR A 1109 7.88 34.44 7.80
N ASN A 1110 7.73 33.13 8.01
CA ASN A 1110 7.22 32.16 7.06
C ASN A 1110 5.92 31.56 7.62
N CYS A 1111 4.80 31.77 6.92
CA CYS A 1111 3.48 31.38 7.40
C CYS A 1111 3.13 29.89 7.16
N THR A 1112 4.11 29.00 6.97
CA THR A 1112 3.83 27.57 6.69
C THR A 1112 3.00 26.90 7.78
N VAL A 1113 3.21 27.28 9.03
CA VAL A 1113 2.43 26.79 10.18
C VAL A 1113 0.95 27.21 10.15
N PHE A 1114 0.54 28.11 9.27
CA PHE A 1114 -0.88 28.41 9.01
C PHE A 1114 -1.64 27.15 8.54
N HIS A 1115 -0.97 26.25 7.83
CA HIS A 1115 -1.52 24.99 7.32
C HIS A 1115 -1.41 23.83 8.34
N SER A 1116 -1.38 24.16 9.63
CA SER A 1116 -1.47 23.18 10.72
C SER A 1116 -2.91 22.73 10.92
N LEU A 1117 -3.11 21.51 11.41
CA LEU A 1117 -4.40 21.11 11.96
C LEU A 1117 -4.58 21.80 13.32
N PHE A 1118 -5.73 22.42 13.57
CA PHE A 1118 -5.95 23.16 14.81
C PHE A 1118 -7.35 22.91 15.39
N ARG A 1119 -7.53 23.22 16.68
CA ARG A 1119 -8.84 23.17 17.35
C ARG A 1119 -9.76 24.23 16.78
N ARG A 1120 -10.84 23.83 16.08
CA ARG A 1120 -11.73 24.78 15.39
C ARG A 1120 -12.26 25.86 16.34
N GLU A 1121 -12.63 25.46 17.56
CA GLU A 1121 -13.17 26.35 18.59
C GLU A 1121 -12.25 27.52 18.95
N ALA A 1122 -10.94 27.37 18.75
CA ALA A 1122 -9.95 28.40 19.04
C ALA A 1122 -10.01 29.59 18.07
N LEU A 1123 -10.86 29.57 17.04
CA LEU A 1123 -11.13 30.71 16.16
C LEU A 1123 -12.59 31.16 16.19
N ASN A 1124 -13.43 30.62 17.10
CA ASN A 1124 -14.84 31.00 17.17
C ASN A 1124 -15.05 32.48 17.56
N ASP A 1125 -14.10 33.07 18.29
CA ASP A 1125 -14.10 34.47 18.73
C ASP A 1125 -13.14 35.35 17.93
N PHE A 1126 -12.54 34.83 16.85
CA PHE A 1126 -11.64 35.60 15.99
C PHE A 1126 -12.40 36.55 15.05
N ASP A 1127 -12.01 37.82 15.03
CA ASP A 1127 -12.59 38.84 14.16
C ASP A 1127 -11.94 38.81 12.77
N PHE A 1128 -12.56 38.09 11.83
CA PHE A 1128 -12.09 38.00 10.44
C PHE A 1128 -12.18 39.33 9.70
N ARG A 1129 -11.04 40.03 9.58
CA ARG A 1129 -10.89 41.27 8.81
C ARG A 1129 -10.00 41.11 7.58
N LYS A 1130 -10.44 41.69 6.46
CA LYS A 1130 -9.70 41.73 5.20
C LYS A 1130 -8.52 42.69 5.32
N VAL A 1131 -7.36 42.17 5.74
CA VAL A 1131 -6.10 42.91 5.87
C VAL A 1131 -4.95 42.14 5.24
N ILE A 1132 -3.88 42.85 4.90
CA ILE A 1132 -2.63 42.22 4.46
C ILE A 1132 -2.09 41.30 5.57
N SER A 1133 -1.62 40.10 5.23
CA SER A 1133 -1.02 39.16 6.20
C SER A 1133 -1.91 38.78 7.40
N CYS A 1134 -3.23 38.66 7.19
CA CYS A 1134 -4.19 38.22 8.22
C CYS A 1134 -3.85 36.83 8.81
N ASP A 1135 -3.25 35.96 8.02
CA ASP A 1135 -2.71 34.65 8.42
C ASP A 1135 -1.73 34.75 9.61
N HIS A 1136 -0.95 35.82 9.71
CA HIS A 1136 -0.04 36.02 10.85
C HIS A 1136 -0.78 36.27 12.17
N VAL A 1137 -1.92 36.98 12.12
CA VAL A 1137 -2.74 37.24 13.32
C VAL A 1137 -3.45 35.96 13.73
N ILE A 1138 -4.01 35.21 12.76
CA ILE A 1138 -4.66 33.91 13.01
C ILE A 1138 -3.70 32.94 13.74
N ILE A 1139 -2.45 32.82 13.28
CA ILE A 1139 -1.45 31.97 13.96
C ILE A 1139 -1.21 32.45 15.40
N SER A 1140 -1.13 33.76 15.61
CA SER A 1140 -0.91 34.33 16.95
C SER A 1140 -2.10 34.08 17.88
N HIS A 1141 -3.32 34.23 17.37
CA HIS A 1141 -4.56 33.92 18.07
C HIS A 1141 -4.65 32.43 18.44
N LEU A 1142 -4.36 31.51 17.52
CA LEU A 1142 -4.31 30.08 17.82
C LEU A 1142 -3.28 29.73 18.90
N LEU A 1143 -2.13 30.40 18.90
CA LEU A 1143 -1.08 30.24 19.92
C LEU A 1143 -1.47 30.82 21.28
N TRP A 1144 -2.45 31.73 21.35
CA TRP A 1144 -3.04 32.14 22.62
C TRP A 1144 -3.69 30.95 23.31
N HIS A 1145 -4.51 30.19 22.57
CA HIS A 1145 -5.30 29.07 23.07
C HIS A 1145 -4.48 27.80 23.33
N GLY A 1146 -3.25 27.69 22.85
CA GLY A 1146 -2.39 26.53 23.12
C GLY A 1146 -1.02 26.55 22.46
N LYS A 1147 -0.30 25.43 22.58
CA LYS A 1147 1.04 25.20 22.05
C LYS A 1147 1.00 24.75 20.58
N LEU A 1148 2.12 24.97 19.88
CA LEU A 1148 2.39 24.39 18.56
C LEU A 1148 3.22 23.12 18.73
N ALA A 1149 2.77 22.03 18.12
CA ALA A 1149 3.48 20.76 18.08
C ALA A 1149 3.80 20.32 16.64
N TYR A 1150 4.89 19.57 16.49
CA TYR A 1150 5.26 18.93 15.23
C TYR A 1150 5.05 17.42 15.32
N ALA A 1151 4.19 16.87 14.46
CA ALA A 1151 3.94 15.44 14.36
C ALA A 1151 5.06 14.79 13.52
N GLY A 1152 5.95 14.04 14.18
CA GLY A 1152 7.30 13.74 13.67
C GLY A 1152 7.41 13.09 12.29
N SER A 1153 6.52 12.15 11.95
CA SER A 1153 6.48 11.49 10.63
C SER A 1153 5.57 12.19 9.61
N ALA A 1154 4.69 13.10 10.05
CA ALA A 1154 3.81 13.85 9.17
C ALA A 1154 4.62 14.87 8.36
N LYS A 1155 4.36 14.98 7.05
CA LYS A 1155 5.05 15.93 6.17
C LYS A 1155 4.04 16.81 5.45
N TYR A 1156 4.30 18.12 5.48
CA TYR A 1156 3.57 19.12 4.70
C TYR A 1156 4.44 19.61 3.54
N TYR A 1157 4.00 19.42 2.31
CA TYR A 1157 4.76 19.78 1.12
C TYR A 1157 4.26 21.11 0.57
N ARG A 1158 5.01 22.18 0.85
CA ARG A 1158 4.71 23.54 0.41
C ARG A 1158 5.34 23.84 -0.94
N ARG A 1159 4.54 24.27 -1.91
CA ARG A 1159 5.02 24.67 -3.24
C ARG A 1159 5.42 26.14 -3.28
N TYR A 1160 6.56 26.41 -3.90
CA TYR A 1160 7.09 27.76 -4.11
C TYR A 1160 7.13 28.10 -5.60
N PHE A 1161 6.82 29.35 -5.92
CA PHE A 1161 6.70 29.85 -7.30
C PHE A 1161 7.66 31.00 -7.57
N GLU A 1162 8.29 31.00 -8.74
CA GLU A 1162 9.11 32.13 -9.21
C GLU A 1162 8.19 33.22 -9.78
N LYS A 1163 8.06 34.32 -9.04
CA LYS A 1163 7.41 35.59 -9.40
C LYS A 1163 5.99 35.49 -10.02
N ARG A 1164 4.96 35.78 -9.21
CA ARG A 1164 3.55 35.83 -9.66
C ARG A 1164 3.26 37.12 -10.45
N GLN A 1165 2.35 37.04 -11.42
CA GLN A 1165 1.94 38.18 -12.27
C GLN A 1165 1.06 39.18 -11.52
N GLU A 1166 0.17 38.69 -10.65
CA GLU A 1166 -0.74 39.51 -9.84
C GLU A 1166 -0.04 40.01 -8.57
N SER A 1167 -0.40 41.23 -8.14
CA SER A 1167 0.02 41.79 -6.86
C SER A 1167 -0.58 41.00 -5.67
N TYR A 1168 -0.05 41.23 -4.46
CA TYR A 1168 -0.54 40.53 -3.28
C TYR A 1168 -1.98 40.97 -2.93
N GLU A 1169 -2.28 42.24 -3.14
CA GLU A 1169 -3.55 42.91 -2.91
C GLU A 1169 -4.65 42.44 -3.88
N GLU A 1170 -4.30 42.28 -5.16
CA GLU A 1170 -5.20 41.73 -6.18
C GLU A 1170 -5.64 40.31 -5.85
N ARG A 1171 -4.70 39.45 -5.43
CA ARG A 1171 -5.02 38.07 -5.03
C ARG A 1171 -5.90 38.02 -3.78
N LEU A 1172 -5.64 38.89 -2.80
CA LEU A 1172 -6.39 38.90 -1.54
C LEU A 1172 -7.84 39.34 -1.72
N SER A 1173 -8.07 40.42 -2.48
CA SER A 1173 -9.39 41.05 -2.57
C SER A 1173 -10.15 40.73 -3.86
N GLY A 1174 -9.49 40.06 -4.83
CA GLY A 1174 -10.02 39.79 -6.17
C GLY A 1174 -10.10 41.06 -7.04
N LYS A 1175 -9.62 42.20 -6.54
CA LYS A 1175 -9.62 43.53 -7.17
C LYS A 1175 -8.34 44.27 -6.79
N GLY A 1176 -7.92 45.30 -7.53
CA GLY A 1176 -6.75 46.12 -7.17
C GLY A 1176 -7.01 47.09 -6.01
N GLU A 1177 -7.62 46.65 -4.90
CA GLU A 1177 -7.91 47.50 -3.74
C GLU A 1177 -6.66 47.69 -2.86
N GLU A 1178 -6.38 48.93 -2.44
CA GLU A 1178 -5.24 49.22 -1.57
C GLU A 1178 -5.56 48.84 -0.11
N LEU A 1179 -4.77 47.92 0.46
CA LEU A 1179 -4.91 47.46 1.85
C LEU A 1179 -3.74 48.01 2.71
N PRO A 1180 -3.95 49.10 3.47
CA PRO A 1180 -2.84 49.74 4.18
C PRO A 1180 -2.39 48.91 5.39
N ARG A 1181 -1.07 48.80 5.60
CA ARG A 1181 -0.46 48.06 6.73
C ARG A 1181 -0.95 48.49 8.11
N ARG A 1182 -1.43 49.72 8.26
CA ARG A 1182 -2.02 50.22 9.52
C ARG A 1182 -3.21 49.37 9.99
N ASP A 1183 -3.94 48.75 9.08
CA ASP A 1183 -5.12 47.94 9.40
C ASP A 1183 -4.70 46.56 9.96
N LEU A 1184 -3.57 46.01 9.53
CA LEU A 1184 -2.93 44.84 10.15
C LEU A 1184 -2.49 45.16 11.59
N TYR A 1185 -1.88 46.33 11.81
CA TYR A 1185 -1.46 46.72 13.17
C TYR A 1185 -2.65 46.86 14.10
N LYS A 1186 -3.74 47.46 13.60
CA LYS A 1186 -4.99 47.58 14.34
C LYS A 1186 -5.62 46.21 14.63
N LEU A 1187 -5.58 45.27 13.69
CA LEU A 1187 -6.10 43.91 13.92
C LEU A 1187 -5.32 43.20 15.05
N TYR A 1188 -3.98 43.27 15.06
CA TYR A 1188 -3.19 42.75 16.17
C TYR A 1188 -3.53 43.40 17.51
N GLU A 1189 -3.70 44.73 17.52
CA GLU A 1189 -4.05 45.47 18.73
C GLU A 1189 -5.42 45.08 19.27
N ASP A 1190 -6.43 45.02 18.42
CA ASP A 1190 -7.81 44.65 18.79
C ASP A 1190 -7.90 43.19 19.27
N ASP A 1191 -7.24 42.27 18.55
CA ASP A 1191 -7.19 40.84 18.88
C ASP A 1191 -6.50 40.58 20.22
N PHE A 1192 -5.27 41.09 20.39
CA PHE A 1192 -4.52 40.95 21.64
C PHE A 1192 -5.26 41.61 22.81
N THR A 1193 -5.84 42.78 22.60
CA THR A 1193 -6.63 43.49 23.63
C THR A 1193 -7.86 42.69 24.03
N THR A 1194 -8.52 42.02 23.09
CA THR A 1194 -9.70 41.20 23.38
C THR A 1194 -9.33 39.97 24.20
N LEU A 1195 -8.28 39.25 23.79
CA LEU A 1195 -7.79 38.05 24.46
C LEU A 1195 -7.21 38.34 25.85
N ALA A 1196 -6.42 39.43 25.99
CA ALA A 1196 -5.67 39.71 27.21
C ALA A 1196 -6.46 40.44 28.31
N LYS A 1197 -7.66 40.98 28.01
CA LYS A 1197 -8.51 41.72 28.97
C LYS A 1197 -8.82 40.95 30.26
N SER A 1198 -8.97 39.64 30.16
CA SER A 1198 -9.26 38.76 31.31
C SER A 1198 -7.99 38.29 32.05
N THR A 1199 -6.82 38.46 31.44
CA THR A 1199 -5.55 37.88 31.90
C THR A 1199 -4.59 38.91 32.47
N LEU A 1200 -4.62 40.16 31.97
CA LEU A 1200 -3.73 41.24 32.38
C LEU A 1200 -4.51 42.39 33.00
N ASN A 1201 -3.91 43.09 33.98
CA ASN A 1201 -4.46 44.35 34.45
C ASN A 1201 -4.20 45.48 33.42
N THR A 1202 -4.90 46.61 33.57
CA THR A 1202 -4.87 47.73 32.61
C THR A 1202 -3.44 48.25 32.34
N ASN A 1203 -2.58 48.32 33.35
CA ASN A 1203 -1.21 48.84 33.19
C ASN A 1203 -0.30 47.85 32.45
N GLU A 1204 -0.41 46.56 32.76
CA GLU A 1204 0.31 45.48 32.08
C GLU A 1204 -0.13 45.35 30.62
N LEU A 1205 -1.44 45.42 30.37
CA LEU A 1205 -2.02 45.37 29.03
C LEU A 1205 -1.47 46.49 28.15
N MET A 1206 -1.49 47.74 28.63
CA MET A 1206 -0.95 48.88 27.89
C MET A 1206 0.56 48.75 27.63
N THR A 1207 1.30 48.14 28.56
CA THR A 1207 2.74 47.89 28.39
C THR A 1207 3.01 46.88 27.29
N GLN A 1208 2.25 45.77 27.25
CA GLN A 1208 2.41 44.75 26.21
C GLN A 1208 1.95 45.25 24.84
N ILE A 1209 0.85 46.02 24.77
CA ILE A 1209 0.39 46.64 23.52
C ILE A 1209 1.48 47.54 22.92
N LYS A 1210 2.10 48.40 23.75
CA LYS A 1210 3.20 49.25 23.28
C LYS A 1210 4.37 48.43 22.74
N LYS A 1211 4.77 47.38 23.46
CA LYS A 1211 5.83 46.46 23.03
C LYS A 1211 5.49 45.79 21.70
N MET A 1212 4.25 45.35 21.52
CA MET A 1212 3.76 44.74 20.28
C MET A 1212 3.82 45.73 19.11
N GLN A 1213 3.34 46.96 19.31
CA GLN A 1213 3.39 48.02 18.30
C GLN A 1213 4.84 48.33 17.88
N ASP A 1214 5.79 48.35 18.82
CA ASP A 1214 7.21 48.58 18.51
C ASP A 1214 7.81 47.43 17.69
N ILE A 1215 7.44 46.17 18.01
CA ILE A 1215 7.84 44.99 17.22
C ILE A 1215 7.26 45.08 15.80
N LEU A 1216 5.96 45.36 15.67
CA LEU A 1216 5.28 45.44 14.37
C LEU A 1216 5.89 46.54 13.49
N LYS A 1217 6.14 47.73 14.05
CA LYS A 1217 6.84 48.81 13.33
C LYS A 1217 8.22 48.39 12.85
N LYS A 1218 9.00 47.68 13.68
CA LYS A 1218 10.35 47.21 13.29
C LYS A 1218 10.31 46.13 12.20
N ARG A 1219 9.24 45.33 12.17
CA ARG A 1219 9.10 44.20 11.24
C ARG A 1219 8.57 44.61 9.87
N PHE A 1220 7.69 45.62 9.84
CA PHE A 1220 6.87 45.94 8.66
C PHE A 1220 6.96 47.41 8.23
N ASN A 1221 7.73 48.27 8.90
CA ASN A 1221 8.17 49.57 8.35
C ASN A 1221 9.66 49.50 8.06
#